data_AF-A0ABD3TF18-F1
#
_entry.id   AF-A0ABD3TF18-F1
#
_cell.length_a   1.000
_cell.length_b   1.000
_cell.length_c   1.000
_cell.angle_alpha   90.00
_cell.angle_beta   90.00
_cell.angle_gamma   90.00
#
_symmetry.space_group_name_H-M   'P 1'
#
loop_
_entity.id
_entity.type
_entity.pdbx_description
1 polymer ?
#
loop_
_entity_poly.entity_id
_entity_poly.type
_entity_poly.pdbx_seq_one_letter_code
_entity_poly.pdbx_strand_id
1 'polypeptide(L)'
;MYVTRRYSEISKKSLAEVPEGPNLGFLLIIDVPAKVVPSCFGFCKREVVISPVMIPNNYDLTVTSREIGYARKSIILIPVLNQPLSSNRFYAIAGEGRYKGEAFTCRRKTNKHTFTRLNPTPLNPQNIYQQVEISRPHPARDHKVKSVASDGFNPDIYGLVELCFHASIPYHFELSEARGINSTLRARLPNLDCSLLSKCTKPVIVGKWYCPFMFVKEGRLRDQVERSLYYEMTLEQRWEQAYTCKKSDENLRTDSVTFEVEKEEVFIAGMCKAMCSEKNVVDDGVIWFTSYGTEGGGGGLGLGLRVEVVQRMKWEQERGGWKNGKDFKVPVKIESHKRKEEWNELGCYVLVERFNFRRMDGTEVPEGPNLGFLLIKDVRTKVVPSCFGFCQRQVVISPVMIPNNYDWTVTSRGSGFYARKSIILIPVLNQPLSSNRFYAIAGEGRYKGEAFTCSRHTFTRLNPTPLNPQNIYQQVEISHPHPARDHKVKSVASDGFNPDIYGLAELCLHASIPHHFELSEARGINSTLRARLPNLDCSLLSKCTKPVIVGKWYCPFMFVKEGRVRDQVERSLYYEMTLEQRWEQAYTCKKSDENLRTDSVTIEVEKEEVFIAGMCKAMCSEKNVTDDGVIWFTSYGTEGGGGGLGLGLRVEVVERMKWEQERGGWKNGKDFKVPVKIESHKRKEEWNELGCYVLVERFNFRRMDGSLAMTYDFKHTHQIKTIWE
;
A
#
# COMPACT_ATOMS: atom_id res chain seq x y z
N MET A 1 2.98 -5.30 22.36
CA MET A 1 2.02 -5.36 21.23
C MET A 1 0.60 -5.25 21.76
N TYR A 2 -0.37 -4.83 20.93
CA TYR A 2 -1.76 -4.67 21.34
C TYR A 2 -2.72 -5.42 20.44
N VAL A 3 -3.78 -5.99 21.04
CA VAL A 3 -4.94 -6.56 20.35
C VAL A 3 -6.15 -5.67 20.58
N THR A 4 -7.12 -5.71 19.68
CA THR A 4 -8.33 -4.89 19.79
C THR A 4 -9.49 -5.70 20.37
N ARG A 5 -10.39 -5.02 21.08
CA ARG A 5 -11.69 -5.54 21.52
C ARG A 5 -12.78 -4.55 21.14
N ARG A 6 -13.87 -5.04 20.55
CA ARG A 6 -15.02 -4.21 20.19
C ARG A 6 -15.89 -3.98 21.41
N TYR A 7 -16.39 -2.76 21.59
CA TYR A 7 -17.24 -2.40 22.70
C TYR A 7 -18.52 -3.25 22.75
N SER A 8 -19.12 -3.52 21.59
CA SER A 8 -20.33 -4.37 21.47
C SER A 8 -20.14 -5.83 21.94
N GLU A 9 -18.91 -6.36 21.85
CA GLU A 9 -18.58 -7.75 22.15
C GLU A 9 -18.07 -7.95 23.59
N ILE A 10 -17.87 -6.86 24.34
CA ILE A 10 -17.28 -6.92 25.67
C ILE A 10 -18.32 -7.33 26.72
N SER A 11 -18.07 -8.48 27.33
CA SER A 11 -18.76 -8.96 28.53
C SER A 11 -18.00 -8.59 29.82
N LYS A 12 -18.65 -8.71 30.99
CA LYS A 12 -17.98 -8.58 32.30
C LYS A 12 -16.78 -9.53 32.45
N LYS A 13 -16.80 -10.70 31.80
CA LYS A 13 -15.69 -11.67 31.85
C LYS A 13 -14.51 -11.23 30.98
N SER A 14 -14.75 -10.69 29.78
CA SER A 14 -13.69 -10.21 28.89
C SER A 14 -13.00 -8.93 29.40
N LEU A 15 -13.65 -8.17 30.29
CA LEU A 15 -13.05 -7.01 30.94
C LEU A 15 -11.91 -7.37 31.90
N ALA A 16 -12.03 -8.51 32.59
CA ALA A 16 -11.07 -9.00 33.57
C ALA A 16 -10.04 -9.99 32.97
N GLU A 17 -10.11 -10.23 31.65
CA GLU A 17 -9.20 -11.14 30.96
C GLU A 17 -7.77 -10.58 30.99
N VAL A 18 -6.85 -11.38 31.54
CA VAL A 18 -5.43 -11.04 31.58
C VAL A 18 -4.83 -11.34 30.20
N PRO A 19 -4.00 -10.44 29.64
CA PRO A 19 -3.35 -10.69 28.36
C PRO A 19 -2.55 -12.01 28.36
N GLU A 20 -2.72 -12.85 27.32
CA GLU A 20 -1.98 -14.10 27.20
C GLU A 20 -0.52 -13.85 26.82
N GLY A 21 0.41 -14.12 27.73
CA GLY A 21 1.84 -13.94 27.53
C GLY A 21 2.35 -12.52 27.82
N PRO A 22 3.67 -12.30 27.75
CA PRO A 22 4.27 -11.03 28.12
C PRO A 22 3.99 -9.93 27.10
N ASN A 23 4.03 -8.69 27.57
CA ASN A 23 4.01 -7.43 26.81
C ASN A 23 2.84 -7.30 25.83
N LEU A 24 1.67 -7.82 26.22
CA LEU A 24 0.42 -7.72 25.46
C LEU A 24 -0.51 -6.71 26.13
N GLY A 25 -1.11 -5.82 25.34
CA GLY A 25 -2.12 -4.85 25.79
C GLY A 25 -3.41 -4.98 24.99
N PHE A 26 -4.47 -4.33 25.47
CA PHE A 26 -5.77 -4.28 24.81
C PHE A 26 -6.09 -2.86 24.36
N LEU A 27 -6.56 -2.68 23.13
CA LEU A 27 -7.13 -1.43 22.62
C LEU A 27 -8.65 -1.59 22.48
N LEU A 28 -9.39 -0.60 22.95
CA LEU A 28 -10.84 -0.57 22.86
C LEU A 28 -11.29 0.11 21.57
N ILE A 29 -12.08 -0.59 20.76
CA ILE A 29 -12.75 -0.04 19.57
C ILE A 29 -14.22 0.17 19.92
N ILE A 30 -14.71 1.41 19.84
CA ILE A 30 -16.14 1.69 19.88
C ILE A 30 -16.69 1.56 18.46
N ASP A 31 -17.52 0.53 18.26
CA ASP A 31 -18.16 0.15 17.01
C ASP A 31 -19.67 0.49 16.97
N VAL A 32 -20.18 1.10 18.04
CA VAL A 32 -21.57 1.56 18.15
C VAL A 32 -21.66 3.01 17.67
N PRO A 33 -22.61 3.38 16.78
CA PRO A 33 -22.75 4.75 16.31
C PRO A 33 -23.05 5.68 17.48
N ALA A 34 -22.20 6.68 17.66
CA ALA A 34 -22.42 7.69 18.68
C ALA A 34 -23.74 8.43 18.41
N LYS A 35 -24.54 8.64 19.47
CA LYS A 35 -25.68 9.56 19.40
C LYS A 35 -25.15 10.96 19.15
N VAL A 36 -25.36 11.48 17.95
CA VAL A 36 -25.10 12.90 17.63
C VAL A 36 -26.12 13.72 18.41
N VAL A 37 -25.70 14.37 19.48
CA VAL A 37 -26.55 15.31 20.22
C VAL A 37 -26.44 16.67 19.52
N PRO A 38 -27.52 17.23 18.98
CA PRO A 38 -27.49 18.56 18.40
C PRO A 38 -27.24 19.59 19.50
N SER A 39 -26.11 20.30 19.46
CA SER A 39 -25.91 21.50 20.27
C SER A 39 -26.37 22.74 19.47
N CYS A 40 -27.16 23.60 20.11
CA CYS A 40 -27.67 24.89 19.61
C CYS A 40 -28.60 24.78 18.39
N PHE A 41 -29.91 24.60 18.64
CA PHE A 41 -31.02 24.84 17.69
C PHE A 41 -30.83 24.27 16.27
N GLY A 42 -30.10 23.17 16.10
CA GLY A 42 -29.90 22.52 14.80
C GLY A 42 -28.91 23.21 13.84
N PHE A 43 -28.20 24.26 14.28
CA PHE A 43 -27.31 25.05 13.40
C PHE A 43 -25.85 24.58 13.36
N CYS A 44 -25.41 23.76 14.32
CA CYS A 44 -24.03 23.27 14.39
C CYS A 44 -24.00 21.77 14.62
N LYS A 45 -23.73 20.97 13.58
CA LYS A 45 -23.28 19.58 13.77
C LYS A 45 -21.76 19.57 13.89
N ARG A 46 -21.27 19.79 15.11
CA ARG A 46 -19.92 19.39 15.48
C ARG A 46 -19.98 18.88 16.91
N GLU A 47 -20.07 17.56 17.04
CA GLU A 47 -19.39 16.76 18.06
C GLU A 47 -20.13 15.46 18.34
N VAL A 48 -19.35 14.40 18.32
CA VAL A 48 -19.72 13.09 18.80
C VAL A 48 -19.39 13.11 20.30
N VAL A 49 -20.36 13.49 21.14
CA VAL A 49 -20.22 13.35 22.60
C VAL A 49 -20.39 11.87 22.93
N ILE A 50 -19.31 11.11 22.74
CA ILE A 50 -19.24 9.79 23.35
C ILE A 50 -19.06 10.05 24.84
N SER A 51 -20.04 9.64 25.64
CA SER A 51 -19.89 9.54 27.09
C SER A 51 -19.66 8.08 27.45
N PRO A 52 -18.53 7.45 27.06
CA PRO A 52 -18.37 6.06 27.39
C PRO A 52 -17.95 5.94 28.86
N VAL A 53 -18.36 4.84 29.47
CA VAL A 53 -17.85 4.38 30.76
C VAL A 53 -16.38 3.93 30.63
N MET A 54 -15.90 3.68 29.41
CA MET A 54 -14.54 3.27 29.07
C MET A 54 -13.93 4.06 27.91
N ILE A 55 -12.63 4.31 27.94
CA ILE A 55 -11.96 5.22 27.01
C ILE A 55 -11.65 4.52 25.68
N PRO A 56 -12.11 5.03 24.52
CA PRO A 56 -11.80 4.43 23.22
C PRO A 56 -10.37 4.74 22.76
N ASN A 57 -9.81 3.84 21.95
CA ASN A 57 -8.51 4.02 21.31
C ASN A 57 -8.61 4.28 19.79
N ASN A 58 -9.80 4.10 19.20
CA ASN A 58 -10.07 4.37 17.79
C ASN A 58 -10.61 5.79 17.52
N TYR A 59 -10.46 6.72 18.46
CA TYR A 59 -10.88 8.11 18.34
C TYR A 59 -9.77 9.06 18.81
N ASP A 60 -9.73 10.25 18.22
CA ASP A 60 -8.93 11.36 18.70
C ASP A 60 -9.57 11.93 19.96
N LEU A 61 -8.80 12.03 21.05
CA LEU A 61 -9.27 12.50 22.34
C LEU A 61 -8.78 13.91 22.62
N THR A 62 -9.72 14.78 23.00
CA THR A 62 -9.40 16.10 23.56
C THR A 62 -9.99 16.23 24.95
N VAL A 63 -9.30 16.96 25.82
CA VAL A 63 -9.73 17.21 27.20
C VAL A 63 -10.04 18.67 27.43
N THR A 64 -11.04 18.89 28.28
CA THR A 64 -11.44 20.20 28.82
C THR A 64 -11.60 20.09 30.34
N SER A 65 -11.45 21.20 31.04
CA SER A 65 -11.74 21.32 32.47
C SER A 65 -12.55 22.57 32.75
N ARG A 66 -13.37 22.50 33.80
CA ARG A 66 -14.17 23.63 34.28
C ARG A 66 -13.32 24.74 34.91
N GLU A 67 -12.08 24.44 35.33
CA GLU A 67 -11.23 25.33 36.12
C GLU A 67 -10.37 26.31 35.30
N ILE A 68 -10.08 26.03 34.01
CA ILE A 68 -9.12 26.80 33.19
C ILE A 68 -9.76 27.37 31.91
N GLY A 69 -11.09 27.25 31.76
CA GLY A 69 -11.82 27.69 30.57
C GLY A 69 -11.86 26.66 29.45
N TYR A 70 -12.74 26.89 28.46
CA TYR A 70 -13.13 25.96 27.38
C TYR A 70 -12.02 25.59 26.37
N ALA A 71 -10.75 25.86 26.66
CA ALA A 71 -9.65 25.50 25.78
C ALA A 71 -9.45 23.97 25.75
N ARG A 72 -9.73 23.36 24.59
CA ARG A 72 -9.51 21.93 24.34
C ARG A 72 -8.03 21.66 24.13
N LYS A 73 -7.51 20.64 24.80
CA LYS A 73 -6.14 20.14 24.60
C LYS A 73 -6.14 18.70 24.13
N SER A 74 -5.34 18.39 23.12
CA SER A 74 -5.17 17.02 22.62
C SER A 74 -4.41 16.14 23.60
N ILE A 75 -4.93 14.94 23.87
CA ILE A 75 -4.30 13.93 24.72
C ILE A 75 -4.37 12.56 24.05
N ILE A 76 -3.29 11.78 24.18
CA ILE A 76 -3.23 10.41 23.71
C ILE A 76 -3.22 9.50 24.96
N LEU A 77 -4.13 8.54 25.01
CA LEU A 77 -4.23 7.55 26.09
C LEU A 77 -3.95 6.16 25.55
N ILE A 78 -2.85 5.55 26.02
CA ILE A 78 -2.44 4.22 25.61
C ILE A 78 -2.54 3.27 26.82
N PRO A 79 -3.34 2.20 26.74
CA PRO A 79 -3.50 1.24 27.85
C PRO A 79 -2.16 0.63 28.29
N VAL A 80 -1.99 0.36 29.58
CA VAL A 80 -0.75 -0.24 30.10
C VAL A 80 -0.64 -1.71 29.66
N LEU A 81 0.57 -2.14 29.27
CA LEU A 81 0.84 -3.54 28.92
C LEU A 81 0.61 -4.47 30.12
N ASN A 82 0.25 -5.74 29.85
CA ASN A 82 0.05 -6.79 30.85
C ASN A 82 -1.06 -6.48 31.87
N GLN A 83 -1.97 -5.57 31.54
CA GLN A 83 -3.11 -5.21 32.38
C GLN A 83 -4.42 -5.53 31.67
N PRO A 84 -5.45 -6.00 32.40
CA PRO A 84 -6.78 -6.19 31.83
C PRO A 84 -7.44 -4.83 31.55
N LEU A 85 -8.43 -4.80 30.65
CA LEU A 85 -9.20 -3.58 30.34
C LEU A 85 -9.90 -3.01 31.60
N SER A 86 -10.32 -3.86 32.54
CA SER A 86 -10.93 -3.44 33.81
C SER A 86 -10.00 -2.64 34.72
N SER A 87 -8.68 -2.69 34.50
CA SER A 87 -7.72 -1.93 35.31
C SER A 87 -7.84 -0.42 35.09
N ASN A 88 -8.36 0.01 33.93
CA ASN A 88 -8.40 1.40 33.49
C ASN A 88 -7.07 2.15 33.68
N ARG A 89 -5.94 1.45 33.50
CA ARG A 89 -4.60 2.03 33.59
C ARG A 89 -4.09 2.43 32.21
N PHE A 90 -3.62 3.67 32.10
CA PHE A 90 -3.14 4.25 30.85
C PHE A 90 -1.82 4.98 31.05
N TYR A 91 -1.04 5.09 29.98
CA TYR A 91 -0.04 6.13 29.80
C TYR A 91 -0.72 7.36 29.23
N ALA A 92 -0.61 8.49 29.92
CA ALA A 92 -1.11 9.77 29.45
C ALA A 92 -0.01 10.50 28.70
N ILE A 93 -0.28 10.84 27.44
CA ILE A 93 0.72 11.43 26.54
C ILE A 93 0.20 12.75 25.97
N ALA A 94 1.07 13.75 25.88
CA ALA A 94 0.72 15.03 25.28
C ALA A 94 0.51 14.87 23.77
N GLY A 95 -0.68 15.22 23.28
CA GLY A 95 -1.02 15.16 21.85
C GLY A 95 -0.60 16.41 21.06
N GLU A 96 -0.21 17.47 21.76
CA GLU A 96 0.09 18.78 21.17
C GLU A 96 1.16 19.57 21.94
N GLY A 97 1.60 20.69 21.35
CA GLY A 97 2.52 21.63 21.98
C GLY A 97 3.98 21.17 22.00
N ARG A 98 4.78 21.79 22.87
CA ARG A 98 6.24 21.57 22.90
C ARG A 98 6.62 20.13 23.27
N TYR A 99 5.78 19.48 24.08
CA TYR A 99 5.98 18.12 24.61
C TYR A 99 5.21 17.04 23.85
N LYS A 100 4.74 17.32 22.63
CA LYS A 100 3.98 16.36 21.83
C LYS A 100 4.73 15.02 21.71
N GLY A 101 4.06 13.94 22.08
CA GLY A 101 4.60 12.58 22.10
C GLY A 101 5.23 12.12 23.43
N GLU A 102 5.40 13.02 24.40
CA GLU A 102 5.97 12.70 25.71
C GLU A 102 4.90 12.38 26.77
N ALA A 103 5.27 11.53 27.73
CA ALA A 103 4.38 11.03 28.77
C ALA A 103 4.35 11.95 29.99
N PHE A 104 3.15 12.20 30.52
CA PHE A 104 2.98 12.88 31.80
C PHE A 104 3.47 12.02 32.95
N THR A 105 4.14 12.64 33.93
CA THR A 105 4.72 11.94 35.08
C THR A 105 4.14 12.46 36.39
N CYS A 106 3.74 11.55 37.26
CA CYS A 106 3.25 11.82 38.60
C CYS A 106 4.40 12.26 39.53
N ARG A 107 4.10 13.13 40.49
CA ARG A 107 5.08 13.63 41.46
C ARG A 107 5.19 12.70 42.68
N ARG A 108 6.40 12.51 43.23
CA ARG A 108 6.60 11.81 44.52
C ARG A 108 6.19 12.67 45.72
N LYS A 109 5.56 12.04 46.73
CA LYS A 109 5.12 12.68 47.98
C LYS A 109 6.23 13.35 48.80
N THR A 110 7.49 12.93 48.66
CA THR A 110 8.64 13.45 49.41
C THR A 110 9.12 14.82 48.93
N ASN A 111 8.81 15.21 47.68
CA ASN A 111 9.14 16.54 47.17
C ASN A 111 8.03 17.52 47.55
N LYS A 112 7.89 17.95 48.81
CA LYS A 112 6.86 18.94 49.21
C LYS A 112 7.26 20.41 48.98
N HIS A 113 8.54 20.69 48.67
CA HIS A 113 9.10 22.05 48.75
C HIS A 113 9.30 22.81 47.41
N THR A 114 8.93 22.24 46.26
CA THR A 114 9.09 22.89 44.94
C THR A 114 7.78 22.89 44.15
N PHE A 115 6.99 23.96 44.17
CA PHE A 115 5.69 24.06 43.49
C PHE A 115 5.75 24.03 41.94
N THR A 116 6.87 23.65 41.33
CA THR A 116 7.06 23.62 39.89
C THR A 116 6.42 22.39 39.25
N ARG A 117 5.66 22.63 38.16
CA ARG A 117 5.04 21.59 37.31
C ARG A 117 6.13 20.68 36.75
N LEU A 118 5.92 19.36 36.82
CA LEU A 118 6.78 18.41 36.12
C LEU A 118 6.45 18.46 34.63
N ASN A 119 7.48 18.69 33.82
CA ASN A 119 7.33 18.60 32.38
C ASN A 119 7.16 17.12 31.99
N PRO A 120 6.37 16.82 30.94
CA PRO A 120 6.37 15.51 30.32
C PRO A 120 7.79 15.04 29.98
N THR A 121 7.99 13.73 29.98
CA THR A 121 9.28 13.10 29.68
C THR A 121 9.08 11.96 28.68
N PRO A 122 10.15 11.54 27.98
CA PRO A 122 10.11 10.34 27.16
C PRO A 122 9.51 9.16 27.94
N LEU A 123 8.63 8.42 27.28
CA LEU A 123 7.95 7.30 27.92
C LEU A 123 8.96 6.21 28.31
N ASN A 124 8.90 5.77 29.56
CA ASN A 124 9.46 4.53 30.06
C ASN A 124 8.32 3.61 30.53
N PRO A 125 8.04 2.49 29.83
CA PRO A 125 6.96 1.56 30.20
C PRO A 125 7.05 1.00 31.63
N GLN A 126 8.26 0.92 32.19
CA GLN A 126 8.49 0.40 33.55
C GLN A 126 8.31 1.49 34.63
N ASN A 127 8.18 2.76 34.23
CA ASN A 127 8.02 3.84 35.18
C ASN A 127 6.56 3.94 35.66
N ILE A 128 6.31 3.42 36.87
CA ILE A 128 5.00 3.46 37.52
C ILE A 128 4.43 4.88 37.69
N TYR A 129 5.28 5.90 37.76
CA TYR A 129 4.84 7.30 37.86
C TYR A 129 4.30 7.86 36.54
N GLN A 130 4.56 7.21 35.40
CA GLN A 130 3.95 7.57 34.12
C GLN A 130 2.61 6.86 33.87
N GLN A 131 2.21 5.96 34.77
CA GLN A 131 0.95 5.23 34.69
C GLN A 131 -0.13 5.94 35.53
N VAL A 132 -1.32 6.08 34.93
CA VAL A 132 -2.47 6.71 35.56
C VAL A 132 -3.67 5.78 35.52
N GLU A 133 -4.47 5.79 36.58
CA GLU A 133 -5.76 5.14 36.63
C GLU A 133 -6.84 6.18 36.37
N ILE A 134 -7.70 5.93 35.38
CA ILE A 134 -8.81 6.83 35.04
C ILE A 134 -10.12 6.18 35.45
N SER A 135 -10.84 6.83 36.37
CA SER A 135 -12.11 6.32 36.90
C SER A 135 -13.22 7.32 36.66
N ARG A 136 -14.42 6.80 36.33
CA ARG A 136 -15.62 7.63 36.21
C ARG A 136 -16.65 7.20 37.27
N PRO A 137 -16.69 7.89 38.42
CA PRO A 137 -17.52 7.45 39.55
C PRO A 137 -19.03 7.62 39.29
N HIS A 138 -19.44 8.50 38.37
CA HIS A 138 -20.84 8.66 37.95
C HIS A 138 -20.90 9.13 36.49
N PRO A 139 -21.86 8.65 35.65
CA PRO A 139 -21.98 9.09 34.25
C PRO A 139 -22.23 10.60 34.07
N ALA A 140 -22.70 11.28 35.13
CA ALA A 140 -22.93 12.72 35.16
C ALA A 140 -21.74 13.54 35.71
N ARG A 141 -20.64 12.88 36.09
CA ARG A 141 -19.42 13.52 36.61
C ARG A 141 -18.25 13.35 35.65
N ASP A 142 -17.31 14.28 35.77
CA ASP A 142 -16.05 14.33 35.03
C ASP A 142 -15.14 13.17 35.46
N HIS A 143 -14.19 12.77 34.61
CA HIS A 143 -13.30 11.63 34.89
C HIS A 143 -12.23 12.04 35.90
N LYS A 144 -11.96 11.18 36.88
CA LYS A 144 -10.90 11.38 37.88
C LYS A 144 -9.66 10.60 37.48
N VAL A 145 -8.53 11.30 37.43
CA VAL A 145 -7.22 10.71 37.18
C VAL A 145 -6.49 10.52 38.50
N LYS A 146 -5.99 9.31 38.74
CA LYS A 146 -5.18 8.97 39.92
C LYS A 146 -3.82 8.42 39.50
N SER A 147 -2.79 8.73 40.28
CA SER A 147 -1.49 8.06 40.12
C SER A 147 -1.61 6.59 40.52
N VAL A 148 -0.98 5.69 39.76
CA VAL A 148 -0.88 4.28 40.12
C VAL A 148 0.18 4.06 41.22
N ALA A 149 1.17 4.95 41.32
CA ALA A 149 2.17 4.89 42.38
C ALA A 149 1.53 5.23 43.74
N SER A 150 1.76 4.38 44.75
CA SER A 150 1.19 4.56 46.11
C SER A 150 1.68 5.83 46.81
N ASP A 151 2.88 6.29 46.46
CA ASP A 151 3.50 7.54 46.91
C ASP A 151 3.41 8.67 45.87
N GLY A 152 2.68 8.46 44.77
CA GLY A 152 2.45 9.44 43.72
C GLY A 152 1.32 10.41 44.05
N PHE A 153 1.50 11.69 43.72
CA PHE A 153 0.40 12.64 43.57
C PHE A 153 -0.20 12.54 42.17
N ASN A 154 -1.49 12.90 42.04
CA ASN A 154 -2.15 12.94 40.75
C ASN A 154 -1.33 13.77 39.75
N PRO A 155 -1.13 13.28 38.53
CA PRO A 155 -0.35 14.00 37.54
C PRO A 155 -1.09 15.27 37.16
N ASP A 156 -0.36 16.38 37.08
CA ASP A 156 -0.89 17.65 36.62
C ASP A 156 -1.02 17.62 35.08
N ILE A 157 -1.96 16.82 34.57
CA ILE A 157 -2.25 16.73 33.14
C ILE A 157 -2.83 18.06 32.73
N TYR A 158 -1.98 18.94 32.20
CA TYR A 158 -2.32 20.28 31.74
C TYR A 158 -2.92 21.26 32.79
N GLY A 159 -2.78 21.01 34.09
CA GLY A 159 -3.47 21.81 35.11
C GLY A 159 -4.74 21.16 35.66
N LEU A 160 -5.13 19.96 35.19
CA LEU A 160 -6.50 19.48 35.28
C LEU A 160 -6.63 18.28 36.23
N VAL A 161 -7.44 18.43 37.28
CA VAL A 161 -7.74 17.35 38.25
C VAL A 161 -8.95 16.51 37.81
N GLU A 162 -9.89 17.14 37.11
CA GLU A 162 -11.08 16.50 36.53
C GLU A 162 -11.11 16.71 35.01
N LEU A 163 -11.31 15.63 34.25
CA LEU A 163 -11.23 15.63 32.79
C LEU A 163 -12.59 15.34 32.14
N CYS A 164 -13.01 16.26 31.26
CA CYS A 164 -14.06 16.02 30.28
C CYS A 164 -13.44 15.62 28.95
N PHE A 165 -13.58 14.35 28.55
CA PHE A 165 -13.12 13.83 27.26
C PHE A 165 -14.13 14.11 26.16
N HIS A 166 -13.64 14.61 25.03
CA HIS A 166 -14.38 14.74 23.78
C HIS A 166 -13.68 13.87 22.74
N ALA A 167 -14.45 13.02 22.05
CA ALA A 167 -13.93 12.10 21.05
C ALA A 167 -14.32 12.59 19.64
N SER A 168 -13.35 12.63 18.73
CA SER A 168 -13.57 12.91 17.31
C SER A 168 -13.05 11.76 16.46
N ILE A 169 -13.73 11.48 15.35
CA ILE A 169 -13.29 10.45 14.40
C ILE A 169 -11.88 10.82 13.93
N PRO A 170 -10.90 9.91 14.05
CA PRO A 170 -9.53 10.22 13.68
C PRO A 170 -9.42 10.27 12.16
N TYR A 171 -8.61 11.20 11.65
CA TYR A 171 -8.39 11.36 10.20
C TYR A 171 -7.06 10.77 9.71
N HIS A 172 -6.25 10.20 10.62
CA HIS A 172 -4.86 9.79 10.36
C HIS A 172 -4.55 8.33 10.69
N PHE A 173 -5.52 7.57 11.21
CA PHE A 173 -5.42 6.12 11.38
C PHE A 173 -6.82 5.50 11.46
N GLU A 174 -6.92 4.22 11.08
CA GLU A 174 -8.11 3.41 11.32
C GLU A 174 -7.70 2.12 12.03
N LEU A 175 -8.21 1.92 13.25
CA LEU A 175 -8.01 0.66 13.95
C LEU A 175 -9.08 -0.34 13.51
N SER A 176 -8.62 -1.43 12.90
CA SER A 176 -9.47 -2.56 12.53
C SER A 176 -9.37 -3.68 13.57
N GLU A 177 -10.07 -4.78 13.33
CA GLU A 177 -10.03 -5.92 14.22
C GLU A 177 -8.68 -6.65 14.17
N ALA A 178 -8.03 -6.76 15.33
CA ALA A 178 -6.78 -7.45 15.57
C ALA A 178 -6.93 -8.32 16.82
N ARG A 179 -7.26 -9.61 16.65
CA ARG A 179 -7.45 -10.54 17.79
C ARG A 179 -6.16 -11.14 18.35
N GLY A 180 -5.01 -10.83 17.74
CA GLY A 180 -3.73 -11.45 18.04
C GLY A 180 -3.50 -12.67 17.15
N ILE A 181 -2.90 -13.73 17.71
CA ILE A 181 -2.61 -14.96 16.97
C ILE A 181 -3.88 -15.84 16.85
N ASN A 182 -4.10 -16.38 15.66
CA ASN A 182 -5.08 -17.45 15.43
C ASN A 182 -4.35 -18.79 15.43
N SER A 183 -4.26 -19.43 16.60
CA SER A 183 -3.53 -20.70 16.79
C SER A 183 -4.08 -21.83 15.91
N THR A 184 -5.40 -21.86 15.68
CA THR A 184 -6.02 -22.88 14.82
C THR A 184 -5.64 -22.72 13.36
N LEU A 185 -5.57 -21.48 12.87
CA LEU A 185 -5.16 -21.19 11.50
C LEU A 185 -3.66 -21.44 11.31
N ARG A 186 -2.83 -21.01 12.28
CA ARG A 186 -1.39 -21.25 12.29
C ARG A 186 -1.03 -22.74 12.27
N ALA A 187 -1.80 -23.58 12.97
CA ALA A 187 -1.57 -25.01 13.05
C ALA A 187 -1.99 -25.77 11.77
N ARG A 188 -2.92 -25.23 10.97
CA ARG A 188 -3.38 -25.87 9.73
C ARG A 188 -2.33 -25.85 8.62
N LEU A 189 -1.38 -24.92 8.70
CA LEU A 189 -0.39 -24.60 7.68
C LEU A 189 -1.02 -24.19 6.32
N PRO A 190 -0.33 -23.40 5.49
CA PRO A 190 -0.80 -23.12 4.13
C PRO A 190 -0.81 -24.41 3.30
N ASN A 191 -1.81 -24.60 2.43
CA ASN A 191 -1.78 -25.70 1.46
C ASN A 191 -0.61 -25.51 0.49
N LEU A 192 0.14 -26.58 0.23
CA LEU A 192 1.21 -26.63 -0.76
C LEU A 192 0.62 -26.91 -2.16
N ASP A 193 -0.33 -26.10 -2.60
CA ASP A 193 -0.96 -26.20 -3.94
C ASP A 193 -0.14 -25.42 -5.00
N CYS A 194 1.19 -25.49 -4.92
CA CYS A 194 2.09 -24.83 -5.86
C CYS A 194 2.64 -25.81 -6.90
N SER A 195 2.50 -25.46 -8.18
CA SER A 195 3.31 -26.06 -9.25
C SER A 195 4.79 -25.87 -8.92
N LEU A 196 5.66 -26.83 -9.25
CA LEU A 196 7.13 -26.77 -9.03
C LEU A 196 7.80 -25.49 -9.62
N LEU A 197 7.08 -24.79 -10.51
CA LEU A 197 7.45 -23.51 -11.13
C LEU A 197 7.24 -22.28 -10.23
N SER A 198 6.40 -22.35 -9.19
CA SER A 198 6.17 -21.23 -8.27
C SER A 198 7.20 -21.23 -7.14
N LYS A 199 7.91 -20.11 -6.98
CA LYS A 199 8.92 -19.92 -5.92
C LYS A 199 8.33 -19.75 -4.52
N CYS A 200 7.05 -19.39 -4.40
CA CYS A 200 6.38 -19.28 -3.09
C CYS A 200 4.85 -19.46 -3.19
N THR A 201 4.19 -19.78 -2.07
CA THR A 201 2.72 -19.81 -1.96
C THR A 201 2.16 -18.46 -1.52
N LYS A 202 0.84 -18.29 -1.62
CA LYS A 202 0.17 -17.10 -1.06
C LYS A 202 0.46 -16.99 0.44
N PRO A 203 0.80 -15.80 0.95
CA PRO A 203 0.91 -15.59 2.39
C PRO A 203 -0.48 -15.69 3.04
N VAL A 204 -0.55 -16.41 4.15
CA VAL A 204 -1.72 -16.50 5.02
C VAL A 204 -1.41 -15.71 6.28
N ILE A 205 -2.19 -14.65 6.56
CA ILE A 205 -2.05 -13.89 7.81
C ILE A 205 -2.65 -14.71 8.94
N VAL A 206 -1.79 -15.14 9.87
CA VAL A 206 -2.17 -15.95 11.04
C VAL A 206 -2.22 -15.14 12.33
N GLY A 207 -1.66 -13.93 12.33
CA GLY A 207 -1.72 -13.04 13.48
C GLY A 207 -1.73 -11.56 13.08
N LYS A 208 -2.42 -10.75 13.88
CA LYS A 208 -2.50 -9.29 13.70
C LYS A 208 -2.50 -8.57 15.04
N TRP A 209 -1.67 -7.54 15.16
CA TRP A 209 -1.53 -6.67 16.34
C TRP A 209 -1.28 -5.22 15.92
N TYR A 210 -1.50 -4.30 16.86
CA TYR A 210 -1.08 -2.91 16.74
C TYR A 210 0.05 -2.57 17.71
N CYS A 211 0.94 -1.69 17.30
CA CYS A 211 2.06 -1.20 18.10
C CYS A 211 2.01 0.34 18.15
N PRO A 212 1.70 0.95 19.30
CA PRO A 212 1.71 2.40 19.42
C PRO A 212 3.10 2.97 19.19
N PHE A 213 3.16 4.20 18.64
CA PHE A 213 4.41 4.88 18.25
C PHE A 213 5.47 4.91 19.36
N MET A 214 5.08 4.94 20.63
CA MET A 214 5.99 5.02 21.78
C MET A 214 6.92 3.80 21.94
N PHE A 215 6.62 2.68 21.29
CA PHE A 215 7.46 1.49 21.24
C PHE A 215 8.34 1.43 19.97
N VAL A 216 8.25 2.45 19.11
CA VAL A 216 8.98 2.56 17.85
C VAL A 216 9.83 3.82 17.90
N LYS A 217 11.05 3.77 17.39
CA LYS A 217 11.91 4.95 17.21
C LYS A 217 12.26 5.09 15.75
N GLU A 218 11.76 6.18 15.17
CA GLU A 218 11.90 6.46 13.75
C GLU A 218 11.97 7.98 13.52
N GLY A 219 13.19 8.52 13.59
CA GLY A 219 13.41 9.96 13.47
C GLY A 219 13.00 10.74 14.72
N ARG A 220 12.45 11.95 14.53
CA ARG A 220 12.03 12.83 15.62
C ARG A 220 10.64 12.44 16.13
N LEU A 221 10.49 12.35 17.45
CA LEU A 221 9.26 11.90 18.12
C LEU A 221 8.01 12.67 17.67
N ARG A 222 8.11 14.00 17.53
CA ARG A 222 6.98 14.83 17.08
C ARG A 222 6.49 14.44 15.69
N ASP A 223 7.41 14.29 14.75
CA ASP A 223 7.11 13.96 13.36
C ASP A 223 6.54 12.53 13.28
N GLN A 224 7.06 11.62 14.11
CA GLN A 224 6.59 10.25 14.19
C GLN A 224 5.12 10.17 14.65
N VAL A 225 4.74 10.92 15.69
CA VAL A 225 3.34 10.98 16.18
C VAL A 225 2.40 11.53 15.11
N GLU A 226 2.87 12.49 14.30
CA GLU A 226 2.08 13.06 13.19
C GLU A 226 1.91 12.10 12.03
N ARG A 227 2.95 11.31 11.74
CA ARG A 227 2.92 10.31 10.67
C ARG A 227 2.07 9.12 11.06
N SER A 228 2.40 8.46 12.17
CA SER A 228 1.79 7.17 12.54
C SER A 228 1.66 7.03 14.06
N LEU A 229 0.45 7.19 14.58
CA LEU A 229 0.17 6.97 16.01
C LEU A 229 0.25 5.49 16.40
N TYR A 230 -0.19 4.62 15.50
CA TYR A 230 -0.10 3.17 15.62
C TYR A 230 0.62 2.59 14.40
N TYR A 231 1.27 1.45 14.57
CA TYR A 231 1.89 0.65 13.53
C TYR A 231 1.17 -0.71 13.51
N GLU A 232 0.98 -1.29 12.34
CA GLU A 232 0.40 -2.62 12.19
C GLU A 232 1.51 -3.68 12.18
N MET A 233 1.32 -4.75 12.96
CA MET A 233 2.17 -5.92 12.93
C MET A 233 1.32 -7.12 12.49
N THR A 234 1.70 -7.77 11.40
CA THR A 234 1.10 -9.05 10.98
C THR A 234 2.13 -10.18 11.06
N LEU A 235 1.66 -11.38 11.36
CA LEU A 235 2.43 -12.61 11.20
C LEU A 235 1.84 -13.39 10.01
N GLU A 236 2.65 -13.60 8.98
CA GLU A 236 2.27 -14.30 7.76
C GLU A 236 2.98 -15.66 7.67
N GLN A 237 2.28 -16.68 7.20
CA GLN A 237 2.84 -17.99 6.85
C GLN A 237 2.80 -18.19 5.33
N ARG A 238 3.91 -18.63 4.75
CA ARG A 238 3.97 -19.08 3.35
C ARG A 238 5.03 -20.16 3.17
N TRP A 239 4.89 -20.97 2.13
CA TRP A 239 5.95 -21.85 1.67
C TRP A 239 6.84 -21.10 0.70
N GLU A 240 8.16 -21.19 0.89
CA GLU A 240 9.17 -20.65 -0.02
C GLU A 240 10.06 -21.77 -0.52
N GLN A 241 10.41 -21.72 -1.80
CA GLN A 241 11.29 -22.70 -2.43
C GLN A 241 12.72 -22.48 -1.94
N ALA A 242 13.24 -23.42 -1.17
CA ALA A 242 14.60 -23.37 -0.65
C ALA A 242 15.61 -24.05 -1.59
N TYR A 243 15.17 -25.06 -2.34
CA TYR A 243 16.05 -25.80 -3.24
C TYR A 243 15.28 -26.41 -4.41
N THR A 244 15.93 -26.52 -5.56
CA THR A 244 15.45 -27.24 -6.74
C THR A 244 16.59 -27.97 -7.40
N CYS A 245 16.35 -29.22 -7.81
CA CYS A 245 17.28 -29.95 -8.68
C CYS A 245 16.52 -30.66 -9.80
N LYS A 246 17.19 -30.77 -10.95
CA LYS A 246 16.69 -31.51 -12.11
C LYS A 246 17.47 -32.81 -12.27
N LYS A 247 16.83 -33.80 -12.89
CA LYS A 247 17.43 -35.12 -13.14
C LYS A 247 18.77 -35.06 -13.90
N SER A 248 19.00 -34.01 -14.69
CA SER A 248 20.23 -33.77 -15.43
C SER A 248 21.42 -33.27 -14.60
N ASP A 249 21.21 -32.91 -13.32
CA ASP A 249 22.28 -32.37 -12.49
C ASP A 249 23.22 -33.48 -11.99
N GLU A 250 24.51 -33.40 -12.34
CA GLU A 250 25.55 -34.41 -12.04
C GLU A 250 25.81 -34.62 -10.53
N ASN A 251 25.30 -33.72 -9.68
CA ASN A 251 25.50 -33.73 -8.22
C ASN A 251 24.63 -34.75 -7.47
N LEU A 252 23.69 -35.44 -8.13
CA LEU A 252 22.82 -36.46 -7.52
C LEU A 252 23.47 -37.87 -7.58
N ARG A 253 24.69 -38.02 -7.04
CA ARG A 253 25.36 -39.33 -6.90
C ARG A 253 24.88 -40.13 -5.68
N THR A 254 24.05 -39.56 -4.82
CA THR A 254 23.55 -40.18 -3.57
C THR A 254 22.06 -39.87 -3.35
N ASP A 255 21.35 -40.77 -2.67
CA ASP A 255 19.91 -40.71 -2.35
C ASP A 255 19.52 -39.59 -1.36
N SER A 256 20.42 -38.62 -1.13
CA SER A 256 20.23 -37.53 -0.19
C SER A 256 20.77 -36.21 -0.71
N VAL A 257 19.97 -35.15 -0.60
CA VAL A 257 20.35 -33.77 -0.94
C VAL A 257 20.59 -33.00 0.35
N THR A 258 21.73 -32.30 0.43
CA THR A 258 22.04 -31.35 1.51
C THR A 258 22.11 -29.92 0.95
N PHE A 259 21.34 -29.00 1.54
CA PHE A 259 21.42 -27.57 1.26
C PHE A 259 21.33 -26.76 2.55
N GLU A 260 21.86 -25.54 2.54
CA GLU A 260 21.81 -24.64 3.70
C GLU A 260 20.62 -23.69 3.61
N VAL A 261 19.92 -23.48 4.72
CA VAL A 261 18.84 -22.50 4.84
C VAL A 261 19.21 -21.49 5.93
N GLU A 262 19.07 -20.20 5.62
CA GLU A 262 19.20 -19.12 6.62
C GLU A 262 17.98 -19.15 7.56
N LYS A 263 18.23 -19.12 8.87
CA LYS A 263 17.16 -19.18 9.87
C LYS A 263 16.38 -17.87 10.00
N GLU A 264 17.06 -16.74 9.94
CA GLU A 264 16.44 -15.44 10.23
C GLU A 264 16.94 -14.40 9.24
N GLU A 265 15.99 -13.71 8.59
CA GLU A 265 16.29 -12.59 7.72
C GLU A 265 15.44 -11.38 8.11
N VAL A 266 16.07 -10.21 8.15
CA VAL A 266 15.39 -8.95 8.42
C VAL A 266 15.56 -8.02 7.23
N PHE A 267 14.46 -7.39 6.82
CA PHE A 267 14.45 -6.42 5.73
C PHE A 267 13.80 -5.12 6.19
N ILE A 268 14.46 -3.99 5.90
CA ILE A 268 13.90 -2.64 6.09
C ILE A 268 13.41 -2.14 4.73
N ALA A 269 12.22 -1.50 4.72
CA ALA A 269 11.55 -1.03 3.51
C ALA A 269 11.32 -2.10 2.42
N GLY A 270 11.31 -3.38 2.80
CA GLY A 270 11.07 -4.51 1.91
C GLY A 270 12.21 -4.84 0.93
N MET A 271 13.29 -4.05 0.89
CA MET A 271 14.38 -4.20 -0.09
C MET A 271 15.77 -4.31 0.55
N CYS A 272 16.01 -3.67 1.71
CA CYS A 272 17.34 -3.62 2.31
C CYS A 272 17.50 -4.68 3.38
N LYS A 273 18.36 -5.68 3.15
CA LYS A 273 18.75 -6.65 4.19
C LYS A 273 19.39 -5.88 5.35
N ALA A 274 18.86 -6.08 6.55
CA ALA A 274 19.26 -5.38 7.76
C ALA A 274 19.81 -6.39 8.76
N MET A 275 20.75 -5.93 9.59
CA MET A 275 21.21 -6.72 10.72
C MET A 275 20.64 -6.17 12.02
N CYS A 276 20.28 -7.10 12.90
CA CYS A 276 19.95 -6.83 14.29
C CYS A 276 21.15 -7.26 15.14
N SER A 277 21.67 -6.35 15.98
CA SER A 277 22.67 -6.72 17.00
C SER A 277 22.04 -6.58 18.37
N GLU A 278 21.77 -7.71 19.03
CA GLU A 278 21.30 -7.74 20.43
C GLU A 278 22.30 -7.16 21.42
N LYS A 279 23.58 -7.06 21.02
CA LYS A 279 24.62 -6.40 21.81
C LYS A 279 24.49 -4.87 21.83
N ASN A 280 23.62 -4.31 20.99
CA ASN A 280 23.35 -2.88 20.87
C ASN A 280 22.02 -2.46 21.53
N VAL A 281 21.59 -3.15 22.60
CA VAL A 281 20.53 -2.61 23.47
C VAL A 281 21.11 -1.38 24.15
N VAL A 282 20.68 -0.20 23.71
CA VAL A 282 21.04 1.09 24.33
C VAL A 282 20.33 1.18 25.69
N ASP A 283 20.87 1.95 26.65
CA ASP A 283 20.34 2.12 28.01
C ASP A 283 18.82 2.45 28.08
N ASP A 284 18.24 2.98 27.01
CA ASP A 284 16.80 3.23 26.87
C ASP A 284 16.01 2.01 26.34
N GLY A 285 16.53 0.78 26.39
CA GLY A 285 15.79 -0.45 26.09
C GLY A 285 15.27 -0.56 24.65
N VAL A 286 15.98 0.01 23.67
CA VAL A 286 15.63 -0.03 22.25
C VAL A 286 16.62 -0.89 21.48
N ILE A 287 16.09 -1.77 20.63
CA ILE A 287 16.81 -2.60 19.68
C ILE A 287 16.74 -1.95 18.31
N TRP A 288 17.89 -1.64 17.72
CA TRP A 288 17.98 -1.02 16.39
C TRP A 288 18.22 -2.06 15.31
N PHE A 289 17.43 -1.95 14.24
CA PHE A 289 17.62 -2.65 12.98
C PHE A 289 18.21 -1.64 12.00
N THR A 290 19.38 -1.96 11.44
CA THR A 290 20.09 -1.05 10.53
C THR A 290 20.45 -1.77 9.24
N SER A 291 20.14 -1.15 8.11
CA SER A 291 20.64 -1.60 6.81
C SER A 291 22.01 -0.99 6.52
N TYR A 292 22.94 -1.79 6.01
CA TYR A 292 24.17 -1.28 5.43
C TYR A 292 23.91 -0.95 3.96
N GLY A 293 24.02 0.32 3.58
CA GLY A 293 24.00 0.71 2.18
C GLY A 293 25.26 0.21 1.48
N THR A 294 25.11 -0.30 0.25
CA THR A 294 26.22 -0.47 -0.69
C THR A 294 26.97 0.85 -0.85
N GLU A 295 28.30 0.77 -0.88
CA GLU A 295 29.27 1.86 -0.91
C GLU A 295 28.80 3.12 -1.65
N GLY A 296 28.63 4.21 -0.89
CA GLY A 296 28.25 5.53 -1.38
C GLY A 296 27.54 6.31 -0.27
N GLY A 297 28.29 7.18 0.42
CA GLY A 297 27.87 7.87 1.65
C GLY A 297 26.48 8.51 1.62
N GLY A 298 25.50 7.81 2.18
CA GLY A 298 24.20 8.31 2.61
C GLY A 298 23.72 7.42 3.77
N GLY A 299 23.42 8.02 4.93
CA GLY A 299 23.16 7.29 6.17
C GLY A 299 22.14 6.15 6.01
N GLY A 300 22.52 4.94 6.45
CA GLY A 300 21.66 3.75 6.36
C GLY A 300 20.31 3.95 7.05
N LEU A 301 19.27 3.30 6.52
CA LEU A 301 17.94 3.28 7.14
C LEU A 301 17.99 2.51 8.45
N GLY A 302 17.54 3.15 9.53
CA GLY A 302 17.49 2.60 10.87
C GLY A 302 16.08 2.64 11.45
N LEU A 303 15.60 1.51 11.98
CA LEU A 303 14.34 1.41 12.70
C LEU A 303 14.61 0.88 14.11
N GLY A 304 14.16 1.60 15.13
CA GLY A 304 14.28 1.15 16.52
C GLY A 304 12.97 0.55 17.02
N LEU A 305 13.00 -0.63 17.63
CA LEU A 305 11.88 -1.19 18.37
C LEU A 305 12.24 -1.34 19.84
N ARG A 306 11.34 -0.96 20.75
CA ARG A 306 11.54 -1.22 22.18
C ARG A 306 11.54 -2.72 22.46
N VAL A 307 12.32 -3.12 23.46
CA VAL A 307 12.55 -4.53 23.85
C VAL A 307 11.25 -5.28 24.12
N GLU A 308 10.22 -4.62 24.64
CA GLU A 308 8.93 -5.25 24.92
C GLU A 308 8.25 -5.81 23.66
N VAL A 309 8.42 -5.15 22.50
CA VAL A 309 7.88 -5.61 21.22
C VAL A 309 8.65 -6.83 20.74
N VAL A 310 9.98 -6.78 20.76
CA VAL A 310 10.85 -7.87 20.29
C VAL A 310 10.70 -9.12 21.18
N GLN A 311 10.62 -8.94 22.51
CA GLN A 311 10.33 -10.03 23.44
C GLN A 311 9.00 -10.71 23.12
N ARG A 312 7.97 -9.94 22.75
CA ARG A 312 6.70 -10.53 22.33
C ARG A 312 6.83 -11.29 21.01
N MET A 313 7.56 -10.77 20.02
CA MET A 313 7.81 -11.48 18.76
C MET A 313 8.46 -12.85 19.02
N LYS A 314 9.54 -12.87 19.81
CA LYS A 314 10.25 -14.10 20.18
C LYS A 314 9.36 -15.10 20.90
N TRP A 315 8.56 -14.62 21.85
CA TRP A 315 7.62 -15.48 22.56
C TRP A 315 6.58 -16.13 21.62
N GLU A 316 6.07 -15.41 20.63
CA GLU A 316 5.17 -15.97 19.60
C GLU A 316 5.88 -16.95 18.66
N GLN A 317 7.17 -16.73 18.36
CA GLN A 317 7.99 -17.68 17.59
C GLN A 317 8.20 -18.99 18.36
N GLU A 318 8.63 -18.90 19.63
CA GLU A 318 8.87 -20.06 20.49
C GLU A 318 7.60 -20.91 20.69
N ARG A 319 6.45 -20.26 20.88
CA ARG A 319 5.15 -20.94 20.91
C ARG A 319 4.78 -21.66 19.61
N GLY A 320 5.27 -21.16 18.47
CA GLY A 320 5.12 -21.80 17.16
C GLY A 320 6.05 -22.99 16.95
N GLY A 321 6.90 -23.32 17.92
CA GLY A 321 7.87 -24.40 17.81
C GLY A 321 9.24 -23.95 17.29
N TRP A 322 9.50 -22.65 17.18
CA TRP A 322 10.82 -22.12 16.83
C TRP A 322 11.83 -22.47 17.93
N LYS A 323 12.98 -23.04 17.55
CA LYS A 323 14.07 -23.39 18.48
C LYS A 323 15.24 -22.45 18.27
N ASN A 324 15.58 -21.66 19.30
CA ASN A 324 16.79 -20.84 19.30
C ASN A 324 18.03 -21.75 19.25
N GLY A 325 18.82 -21.62 18.18
CA GLY A 325 20.10 -22.32 18.01
C GLY A 325 21.21 -21.33 17.67
N LYS A 326 22.46 -21.64 18.03
CA LYS A 326 23.61 -20.76 17.80
C LYS A 326 23.96 -20.61 16.30
N ASP A 327 23.55 -21.56 15.47
CA ASP A 327 23.90 -21.59 14.05
C ASP A 327 22.88 -20.84 13.19
N PHE A 328 23.36 -19.80 12.49
CA PHE A 328 22.57 -18.92 11.62
C PHE A 328 22.13 -19.61 10.32
N LYS A 329 22.90 -20.61 9.87
CA LYS A 329 22.57 -21.49 8.74
C LYS A 329 22.37 -22.91 9.24
N VAL A 330 21.35 -23.60 8.71
CA VAL A 330 21.11 -25.01 9.02
C VAL A 330 21.29 -25.85 7.76
N PRO A 331 22.15 -26.88 7.79
CA PRO A 331 22.18 -27.88 6.74
C PRO A 331 20.92 -28.75 6.86
N VAL A 332 20.08 -28.72 5.83
CA VAL A 332 18.90 -29.58 5.70
C VAL A 332 19.30 -30.75 4.80
N LYS A 333 19.27 -31.97 5.35
CA LYS A 333 19.43 -33.21 4.59
C LYS A 333 18.04 -33.80 4.32
N ILE A 334 17.70 -33.99 3.05
CA ILE A 334 16.47 -34.67 2.64
C ILE A 334 16.85 -35.97 1.96
N GLU A 335 16.32 -37.08 2.48
CA GLU A 335 16.47 -38.42 1.94
C GLU A 335 15.24 -38.74 1.08
N SER A 336 15.48 -39.16 -0.16
CA SER A 336 14.41 -39.40 -1.12
C SER A 336 13.94 -40.86 -1.02
N HIS A 337 12.68 -41.09 -0.67
CA HIS A 337 12.14 -42.46 -0.47
C HIS A 337 11.77 -43.22 -1.76
N LYS A 338 11.76 -42.56 -2.92
CA LYS A 338 11.53 -43.22 -4.23
C LYS A 338 12.85 -43.44 -4.98
N ARG A 339 12.86 -44.36 -5.94
CA ARG A 339 14.05 -44.63 -6.76
C ARG A 339 14.26 -43.50 -7.76
N LYS A 340 15.53 -43.23 -8.13
CA LYS A 340 15.97 -42.19 -9.09
C LYS A 340 15.25 -42.24 -10.45
N GLU A 341 14.61 -43.36 -10.77
CA GLU A 341 13.88 -43.61 -12.02
C GLU A 341 12.48 -42.96 -12.07
N GLU A 342 11.90 -42.54 -10.93
CA GLU A 342 10.49 -42.15 -10.83
C GLU A 342 10.18 -40.64 -10.81
N TRP A 343 11.18 -39.76 -10.95
CA TRP A 343 11.00 -38.30 -10.93
C TRP A 343 11.89 -37.55 -11.93
N ASN A 344 11.43 -36.37 -12.37
CA ASN A 344 12.13 -35.50 -13.32
C ASN A 344 12.67 -34.20 -12.67
N GLU A 345 12.00 -33.69 -11.64
CA GLU A 345 12.34 -32.46 -10.93
C GLU A 345 11.93 -32.59 -9.46
N LEU A 346 12.78 -32.10 -8.55
CA LEU A 346 12.53 -32.08 -7.11
C LEU A 346 12.61 -30.63 -6.63
N GLY A 347 11.53 -30.15 -6.00
CA GLY A 347 11.48 -28.86 -5.32
C GLY A 347 11.32 -29.06 -3.81
N CYS A 348 12.21 -28.45 -3.03
CA CYS A 348 12.13 -28.45 -1.57
C CYS A 348 11.61 -27.09 -1.11
N TYR A 349 10.54 -27.11 -0.32
CA TYR A 349 9.90 -25.90 0.21
C TYR A 349 10.06 -25.86 1.73
N VAL A 350 10.32 -24.67 2.25
CA VAL A 350 10.39 -24.40 3.69
C VAL A 350 9.24 -23.48 4.08
N LEU A 351 8.67 -23.73 5.26
CA LEU A 351 7.67 -22.84 5.83
C LEU A 351 8.38 -21.60 6.37
N VAL A 352 8.01 -20.43 5.84
CA VAL A 352 8.51 -19.15 6.31
C VAL A 352 7.40 -18.44 7.08
N GLU A 353 7.69 -18.10 8.32
CA GLU A 353 6.88 -17.19 9.13
C GLU A 353 7.49 -15.80 9.12
N ARG A 354 6.75 -14.82 8.62
CA ARG A 354 7.23 -13.44 8.43
C ARG A 354 6.43 -12.47 9.29
N PHE A 355 7.11 -11.79 10.20
CA PHE A 355 6.56 -10.61 10.84
C PHE A 355 6.68 -9.40 9.90
N ASN A 356 5.55 -8.84 9.51
CA ASN A 356 5.51 -7.60 8.74
C ASN A 356 5.11 -6.45 9.66
N PHE A 357 6.00 -5.48 9.79
CA PHE A 357 5.77 -4.27 10.56
C PHE A 357 5.57 -3.07 9.63
N ARG A 358 4.39 -2.46 9.67
CA ARG A 358 3.95 -1.43 8.73
C ARG A 358 3.48 -0.19 9.47
N ARG A 359 3.74 0.99 8.90
CA ARG A 359 3.13 2.25 9.35
C ARG A 359 1.65 2.25 8.96
N MET A 360 0.82 2.91 9.76
CA MET A 360 -0.63 3.08 9.51
C MET A 360 -0.95 4.45 8.88
N ASP A 361 0.06 5.12 8.31
CA ASP A 361 -0.05 6.41 7.63
C ASP A 361 -0.53 6.27 6.17
N GLY A 362 -0.88 5.06 5.73
CA GLY A 362 -1.21 4.75 4.34
C GLY A 362 0.01 4.54 3.44
N THR A 363 1.22 4.32 3.98
CA THR A 363 2.38 3.88 3.19
C THR A 363 2.23 2.42 2.74
N GLU A 364 1.33 2.16 1.80
CA GLU A 364 1.61 1.09 0.85
C GLU A 364 2.74 1.61 -0.05
N VAL A 365 3.85 0.87 -0.13
CA VAL A 365 4.87 1.14 -1.14
C VAL A 365 4.43 0.37 -2.39
N PRO A 366 4.37 1.01 -3.57
CA PRO A 366 3.94 0.33 -4.78
C PRO A 366 4.83 -0.89 -5.05
N GLU A 367 4.22 -2.04 -5.36
CA GLU A 367 4.98 -3.26 -5.65
C GLU A 367 5.61 -3.15 -7.05
N GLY A 368 6.94 -3.03 -7.12
CA GLY A 368 7.69 -2.86 -8.36
C GLY A 368 7.78 -1.40 -8.85
N PRO A 369 8.54 -1.15 -9.92
CA PRO A 369 8.78 0.21 -10.43
C PRO A 369 7.54 0.81 -11.10
N ASN A 370 7.54 2.13 -11.22
CA ASN A 370 6.60 2.96 -12.00
C ASN A 370 5.11 2.75 -11.68
N LEU A 371 4.80 2.43 -10.41
CA LEU A 371 3.43 2.29 -9.93
C LEU A 371 3.09 3.44 -8.98
N GLY A 372 1.85 3.92 -9.04
CA GLY A 372 1.32 4.94 -8.14
C GLY A 372 -0.08 4.54 -7.66
N PHE A 373 -0.52 5.15 -6.56
CA PHE A 373 -1.84 4.90 -5.99
C PHE A 373 -2.80 6.02 -6.35
N LEU A 374 -3.97 5.67 -6.87
CA LEU A 374 -5.09 6.60 -7.03
C LEU A 374 -6.06 6.36 -5.88
N LEU A 375 -6.37 7.41 -5.11
CA LEU A 375 -7.30 7.31 -3.99
C LEU A 375 -8.74 7.45 -4.49
N ILE A 376 -9.56 6.43 -4.27
CA ILE A 376 -11.00 6.46 -4.54
C ILE A 376 -11.74 6.63 -3.21
N LYS A 377 -12.69 7.56 -3.17
CA LYS A 377 -13.57 7.72 -2.01
C LYS A 377 -14.95 7.11 -2.32
N ASP A 378 -15.27 6.02 -1.63
CA ASP A 378 -16.50 5.23 -1.85
C ASP A 378 -17.75 5.85 -1.22
N VAL A 379 -17.57 6.68 -0.19
CA VAL A 379 -18.69 7.39 0.46
C VAL A 379 -19.02 8.64 -0.35
N ARG A 380 -20.01 8.51 -1.24
CA ARG A 380 -20.73 9.66 -1.82
C ARG A 380 -21.35 10.44 -0.66
N THR A 381 -20.64 11.45 -0.15
CA THR A 381 -21.18 12.33 0.90
C THR A 381 -22.47 12.94 0.36
N LYS A 382 -23.61 12.55 0.96
CA LYS A 382 -24.90 13.18 0.70
C LYS A 382 -24.71 14.69 0.75
N VAL A 383 -25.04 15.37 -0.34
CA VAL A 383 -25.12 16.83 -0.40
C VAL A 383 -25.94 17.28 0.80
N VAL A 384 -25.33 18.01 1.73
CA VAL A 384 -26.07 18.57 2.87
C VAL A 384 -26.62 19.90 2.39
N PRO A 385 -27.95 20.06 2.27
CA PRO A 385 -28.53 21.35 1.94
C PRO A 385 -28.20 22.33 3.06
N SER A 386 -27.60 23.47 2.71
CA SER A 386 -27.47 24.61 3.63
C SER A 386 -28.54 25.64 3.27
N CYS A 387 -29.12 26.27 4.29
CA CYS A 387 -30.12 27.35 4.21
C CYS A 387 -31.39 26.98 3.42
N PHE A 388 -32.43 26.52 4.13
CA PHE A 388 -33.82 26.43 3.65
C PHE A 388 -34.04 25.72 2.30
N GLY A 389 -33.13 24.83 1.86
CA GLY A 389 -33.24 24.15 0.58
C GLY A 389 -32.94 25.03 -0.65
N PHE A 390 -32.53 26.29 -0.49
CA PHE A 390 -32.29 27.23 -1.59
C PHE A 390 -30.82 27.34 -2.02
N CYS A 391 -29.87 26.77 -1.27
CA CYS A 391 -28.45 26.80 -1.62
C CYS A 391 -27.86 25.38 -1.67
N GLN A 392 -27.76 24.82 -2.88
CA GLN A 392 -26.88 23.68 -3.15
C GLN A 392 -25.43 24.16 -3.13
N ARG A 393 -24.81 24.23 -1.95
CA ARG A 393 -23.35 24.40 -1.88
C ARG A 393 -22.69 23.06 -2.20
N GLN A 394 -21.82 23.06 -3.22
CA GLN A 394 -20.85 21.99 -3.44
C GLN A 394 -20.13 21.70 -2.12
N VAL A 395 -19.98 20.41 -1.81
CA VAL A 395 -19.41 19.95 -0.54
C VAL A 395 -17.97 20.45 -0.45
N VAL A 396 -17.68 21.32 0.52
CA VAL A 396 -16.29 21.61 0.93
C VAL A 396 -15.80 20.35 1.63
N ILE A 397 -15.29 19.40 0.84
CA ILE A 397 -14.49 18.32 1.37
C ILE A 397 -13.11 18.94 1.55
N SER A 398 -12.68 19.08 2.79
CA SER A 398 -11.28 19.35 3.12
C SER A 398 -10.62 18.03 3.49
N PRO A 399 -10.31 17.13 2.53
CA PRO A 399 -9.77 15.85 2.91
C PRO A 399 -8.28 15.99 3.24
N VAL A 400 -7.83 15.16 4.20
CA VAL A 400 -6.40 15.02 4.54
C VAL A 400 -5.63 14.35 3.38
N MET A 401 -6.30 13.51 2.59
CA MET A 401 -5.78 12.93 1.34
C MET A 401 -6.72 13.25 0.17
N ILE A 402 -6.17 13.62 -0.98
CA ILE A 402 -6.95 14.13 -2.12
C ILE A 402 -7.44 12.95 -2.98
N PRO A 403 -8.75 12.63 -3.01
CA PRO A 403 -9.26 11.59 -3.89
C PRO A 403 -9.16 11.98 -5.37
N ASN A 404 -8.87 10.99 -6.22
CA ASN A 404 -8.67 11.13 -7.65
C ASN A 404 -9.94 10.86 -8.47
N ASN A 405 -11.02 10.39 -7.83
CA ASN A 405 -12.34 10.21 -8.45
C ASN A 405 -13.23 11.45 -8.40
N TYR A 406 -12.65 12.64 -8.18
CA TYR A 406 -13.34 13.93 -8.12
C TYR A 406 -12.67 14.96 -9.04
N ASP A 407 -13.48 15.87 -9.58
CA ASP A 407 -13.00 17.09 -10.21
C ASP A 407 -12.67 18.11 -9.15
N TRP A 408 -11.47 18.67 -9.21
CA TRP A 408 -11.00 19.66 -8.24
C TRP A 408 -11.06 21.06 -8.83
N THR A 409 -11.62 21.99 -8.05
CA THR A 409 -11.52 23.42 -8.32
C THR A 409 -10.88 24.14 -7.15
N VAL A 410 -10.05 25.12 -7.47
CA VAL A 410 -9.36 25.97 -6.50
C VAL A 410 -10.05 27.33 -6.48
N THR A 411 -10.30 27.88 -5.28
CA THR A 411 -10.68 29.30 -5.12
C THR A 411 -9.56 30.11 -4.49
N SER A 412 -9.33 31.30 -5.05
CA SER A 412 -8.45 32.33 -4.49
C SER A 412 -9.17 33.27 -3.54
N ARG A 413 -8.55 33.59 -2.39
CA ARG A 413 -8.89 34.77 -1.58
C ARG A 413 -7.97 35.93 -1.95
N GLY A 414 -8.17 36.50 -3.14
CA GLY A 414 -7.43 37.68 -3.60
C GLY A 414 -8.30 38.54 -4.52
N SER A 415 -8.51 39.80 -4.10
CA SER A 415 -9.22 40.89 -4.84
C SER A 415 -10.59 40.56 -5.45
N GLY A 416 -11.65 40.61 -4.64
CA GLY A 416 -13.01 40.97 -5.09
C GLY A 416 -13.80 40.00 -5.98
N PHE A 417 -13.15 39.08 -6.70
CA PHE A 417 -13.80 38.12 -7.60
C PHE A 417 -13.34 36.69 -7.27
N TYR A 418 -14.29 35.84 -6.87
CA TYR A 418 -14.06 34.42 -6.64
C TYR A 418 -13.88 33.70 -7.98
N ALA A 419 -12.71 33.81 -8.61
CA ALA A 419 -12.38 32.98 -9.76
C ALA A 419 -12.10 31.54 -9.28
N ARG A 420 -13.03 30.63 -9.54
CA ARG A 420 -12.81 29.18 -9.43
C ARG A 420 -12.01 28.73 -10.64
N LYS A 421 -10.97 27.93 -10.43
CA LYS A 421 -10.20 27.34 -11.52
C LYS A 421 -10.03 25.84 -11.37
N SER A 422 -10.23 25.11 -12.46
CA SER A 422 -10.05 23.66 -12.46
C SER A 422 -8.57 23.28 -12.39
N ILE A 423 -8.27 22.34 -11.49
CA ILE A 423 -6.94 21.74 -11.33
C ILE A 423 -7.08 20.22 -11.38
N ILE A 424 -6.14 19.57 -12.04
CA ILE A 424 -6.00 18.11 -12.05
C ILE A 424 -4.79 17.77 -11.17
N LEU A 425 -4.99 16.84 -10.24
CA LEU A 425 -3.95 16.38 -9.32
C LEU A 425 -3.69 14.90 -9.57
N ILE A 426 -2.51 14.58 -10.10
CA ILE A 426 -2.08 13.19 -10.34
C ILE A 426 -0.97 12.84 -9.34
N PRO A 427 -1.13 11.78 -8.53
CA PRO A 427 -0.10 11.35 -7.57
C PRO A 427 1.22 11.02 -8.26
N VAL A 428 2.34 11.34 -7.61
CA VAL A 428 3.67 11.03 -8.13
C VAL A 428 3.94 9.52 -8.08
N LEU A 429 4.52 8.96 -9.15
CA LEU A 429 4.88 7.53 -9.22
C LEU A 429 5.91 7.16 -8.14
N ASN A 430 5.89 5.90 -7.72
CA ASN A 430 6.85 5.35 -6.75
C ASN A 430 6.84 6.06 -5.38
N GLN A 431 5.78 6.83 -5.10
CA GLN A 431 5.58 7.48 -3.81
C GLN A 431 4.38 6.86 -3.09
N PRO A 432 4.44 6.70 -1.76
CA PRO A 432 3.28 6.30 -0.97
C PRO A 432 2.22 7.42 -0.97
N LEU A 433 0.97 7.07 -0.69
CA LEU A 433 -0.12 8.05 -0.54
C LEU A 433 0.20 9.10 0.53
N SER A 434 0.89 8.69 1.61
CA SER A 434 1.31 9.59 2.70
C SER A 434 2.28 10.69 2.28
N SER A 435 2.95 10.55 1.14
CA SER A 435 3.84 11.59 0.61
C SER A 435 3.07 12.86 0.27
N ASN A 436 1.77 12.77 -0.03
CA ASN A 436 0.94 13.85 -0.55
C ASN A 436 1.62 14.64 -1.68
N ARG A 437 2.40 13.95 -2.52
CA ARG A 437 3.08 14.52 -3.68
C ARG A 437 2.25 14.32 -4.93
N PHE A 438 2.01 15.41 -5.65
CA PHE A 438 1.19 15.43 -6.86
C PHE A 438 1.89 16.21 -7.97
N TYR A 439 1.62 15.83 -9.21
CA TYR A 439 1.73 16.71 -10.36
C TYR A 439 0.49 17.59 -10.40
N ALA A 440 0.70 18.91 -10.31
CA ALA A 440 -0.36 19.90 -10.45
C ALA A 440 -0.50 20.27 -11.92
N ILE A 441 -1.68 20.02 -12.50
CA ILE A 441 -1.95 20.19 -13.93
C ILE A 441 -3.13 21.15 -14.12
N ALA A 442 -3.05 22.04 -15.10
CA ALA A 442 -4.15 22.93 -15.41
C ALA A 442 -5.33 22.14 -16.02
N GLY A 443 -6.50 22.19 -15.38
CA GLY A 443 -7.71 21.50 -15.87
C GLY A 443 -8.47 22.27 -16.94
N GLU A 444 -8.16 23.56 -17.13
CA GLU A 444 -8.87 24.46 -18.03
C GLU A 444 -7.99 25.58 -18.60
N GLY A 445 -8.55 26.33 -19.56
CA GLY A 445 -7.91 27.48 -20.18
C GLY A 445 -6.86 27.11 -21.23
N ARG A 446 -6.01 28.08 -21.58
CA ARG A 446 -5.02 27.94 -22.67
C ARG A 446 -3.94 26.89 -22.41
N TYR A 447 -3.73 26.52 -21.15
CA TYR A 447 -2.70 25.58 -20.71
C TYR A 447 -3.29 24.23 -20.27
N LYS A 448 -4.53 23.92 -20.67
CA LYS A 448 -5.22 22.69 -20.26
C LYS A 448 -4.37 21.46 -20.58
N GLY A 449 -4.09 20.66 -19.56
CA GLY A 449 -3.27 19.44 -19.63
C GLY A 449 -1.76 19.66 -19.46
N GLU A 450 -1.30 20.90 -19.23
CA GLU A 450 0.09 21.22 -18.91
C GLU A 450 0.33 21.32 -17.38
N ALA A 451 1.55 21.02 -16.95
CA ALA A 451 1.94 20.98 -15.55
C ALA A 451 2.44 22.34 -15.06
N PHE A 452 2.05 22.73 -13.84
CA PHE A 452 2.62 23.88 -13.16
C PHE A 452 4.07 23.59 -12.76
N THR A 453 4.94 24.59 -12.87
CA THR A 453 6.36 24.49 -12.54
C THR A 453 6.76 25.46 -11.44
N CYS A 454 7.57 24.98 -10.49
CA CYS A 454 8.25 25.79 -9.49
C CYS A 454 9.41 26.56 -10.13
N SER A 455 9.70 27.77 -9.67
CA SER A 455 10.82 28.58 -10.16
C SER A 455 12.08 28.36 -9.31
N ARG A 456 13.26 28.47 -9.94
CA ARG A 456 14.57 28.34 -9.26
C ARG A 456 15.12 29.64 -8.65
N HIS A 457 14.79 30.81 -9.22
CA HIS A 457 15.55 32.04 -8.94
C HIS A 457 14.71 33.30 -8.67
N THR A 458 13.40 33.29 -8.93
CA THR A 458 12.56 34.49 -8.84
C THR A 458 11.12 34.14 -8.48
N PHE A 459 10.40 35.04 -7.79
CA PHE A 459 8.95 34.96 -7.56
C PHE A 459 8.10 35.16 -8.83
N THR A 460 8.71 35.11 -10.02
CA THR A 460 7.99 35.29 -11.28
C THR A 460 7.23 34.03 -11.63
N ARG A 461 5.92 34.21 -11.84
CA ARG A 461 4.99 33.19 -12.28
C ARG A 461 5.44 32.54 -13.59
N LEU A 462 5.81 31.26 -13.53
CA LEU A 462 6.08 30.47 -14.72
C LEU A 462 4.77 30.02 -15.36
N ASN A 463 4.73 30.06 -16.70
CA ASN A 463 3.62 29.44 -17.42
C ASN A 463 3.72 27.91 -17.24
N PRO A 464 2.58 27.20 -17.17
CA PRO A 464 2.59 25.75 -17.25
C PRO A 464 3.39 25.27 -18.46
N THR A 465 4.01 24.11 -18.32
CA THR A 465 4.83 23.49 -19.37
C THR A 465 4.41 22.05 -19.59
N PRO A 466 4.74 21.44 -20.74
CA PRO A 466 4.51 20.03 -20.97
C PRO A 466 5.05 19.18 -19.80
N LEU A 467 4.22 18.23 -19.35
CA LEU A 467 4.57 17.42 -18.19
C LEU A 467 5.76 16.50 -18.50
N ASN A 468 6.75 16.54 -17.61
CA ASN A 468 7.87 15.61 -17.52
C ASN A 468 7.84 14.96 -16.12
N PRO A 469 7.51 13.65 -16.02
CA PRO A 469 7.41 12.96 -14.74
C PRO A 469 8.69 13.03 -13.89
N GLN A 470 9.86 13.11 -14.53
CA GLN A 470 11.17 13.18 -13.89
C GLN A 470 11.54 14.59 -13.40
N ASN A 471 10.77 15.61 -13.78
CA ASN A 471 11.04 16.98 -13.37
C ASN A 471 10.51 17.25 -11.96
N ILE A 472 11.43 17.29 -10.98
CA ILE A 472 11.11 17.57 -9.57
C ILE A 472 10.41 18.93 -9.35
N TYR A 473 10.63 19.93 -10.23
CA TYR A 473 9.98 21.24 -10.13
C TYR A 473 8.51 21.22 -10.57
N GLN A 474 8.04 20.14 -11.22
CA GLN A 474 6.62 19.94 -11.52
C GLN A 474 5.88 19.18 -10.40
N GLN A 475 6.60 18.74 -9.37
CA GLN A 475 6.04 18.02 -8.23
C GLN A 475 5.78 18.97 -7.06
N VAL A 476 4.59 18.86 -6.48
CA VAL A 476 4.17 19.64 -5.32
C VAL A 476 3.73 18.74 -4.19
N GLU A 477 4.07 19.12 -2.96
CA GLU A 477 3.57 18.51 -1.74
C GLU A 477 2.38 19.34 -1.23
N ILE A 478 1.22 18.71 -1.08
CA ILE A 478 0.02 19.37 -0.55
C ILE A 478 -0.17 18.94 0.89
N SER A 479 0.03 19.87 1.83
CA SER A 479 -0.09 19.62 3.26
C SER A 479 -1.37 20.23 3.82
N HIS A 480 -2.02 19.52 4.75
CA HIS A 480 -3.23 19.99 5.43
C HIS A 480 -2.95 20.22 6.92
N PRO A 481 -2.55 21.44 7.33
CA PRO A 481 -2.10 21.67 8.71
C PRO A 481 -3.24 21.67 9.74
N HIS A 482 -4.51 21.84 9.34
CA HIS A 482 -5.67 21.81 10.26
C HIS A 482 -7.03 21.76 9.52
N PRO A 483 -8.06 21.01 9.99
CA PRO A 483 -9.41 20.91 9.37
C PRO A 483 -10.19 22.22 9.23
N ALA A 484 -9.69 23.32 9.79
CA ALA A 484 -10.29 24.66 9.68
C ALA A 484 -9.43 25.64 8.86
N ARG A 485 -8.35 25.19 8.20
CA ARG A 485 -7.43 26.01 7.42
C ARG A 485 -7.26 25.48 6.00
N ASP A 486 -6.86 26.38 5.10
CA ASP A 486 -6.62 26.11 3.69
C ASP A 486 -5.40 25.17 3.50
N HIS A 487 -5.39 24.43 2.39
CA HIS A 487 -4.28 23.53 2.04
C HIS A 487 -3.04 24.34 1.68
N LYS A 488 -1.87 23.93 2.20
CA LYS A 488 -0.59 24.56 1.88
C LYS A 488 0.13 23.75 0.82
N VAL A 489 0.48 24.39 -0.28
CA VAL A 489 1.30 23.80 -1.34
C VAL A 489 2.76 24.11 -1.08
N LYS A 490 3.63 23.11 -1.21
CA LYS A 490 5.07 23.25 -1.13
C LYS A 490 5.72 22.68 -2.39
N SER A 491 6.78 23.34 -2.88
CA SER A 491 7.68 22.73 -3.86
C SER A 491 8.37 21.50 -3.25
N VAL A 492 8.47 20.41 -4.02
CA VAL A 492 9.28 19.24 -3.62
C VAL A 492 10.78 19.51 -3.82
N ALA A 493 11.14 20.34 -4.80
CA ALA A 493 12.52 20.76 -5.01
C ALA A 493 12.97 21.67 -3.85
N SER A 494 14.11 21.37 -3.23
CA SER A 494 14.64 22.09 -2.06
C SER A 494 15.03 23.54 -2.38
N ASP A 495 15.37 23.83 -3.63
CA ASP A 495 15.68 25.15 -4.17
C ASP A 495 14.50 25.75 -4.96
N GLY A 496 13.38 25.04 -5.04
CA GLY A 496 12.18 25.49 -5.75
C GLY A 496 11.34 26.42 -4.88
N PHE A 497 11.03 27.60 -5.40
CA PHE A 497 10.00 28.45 -4.81
C PHE A 497 8.62 27.85 -5.10
N ASN A 498 7.67 28.06 -4.18
CA ASN A 498 6.31 27.54 -4.35
C ASN A 498 5.77 27.89 -5.74
N PRO A 499 5.21 26.92 -6.46
CA PRO A 499 4.60 27.22 -7.73
C PRO A 499 3.45 28.16 -7.42
N ASP A 500 3.44 29.30 -8.09
CA ASP A 500 2.37 30.27 -7.94
C ASP A 500 1.14 29.75 -8.70
N ILE A 501 0.50 28.71 -8.14
CA ILE A 501 -0.72 28.10 -8.65
C ILE A 501 -1.83 29.14 -8.47
N TYR A 502 -1.92 30.03 -9.45
CA TYR A 502 -2.86 31.14 -9.54
C TYR A 502 -2.71 32.28 -8.51
N GLY A 503 -1.52 32.57 -7.99
CA GLY A 503 -1.30 33.71 -7.08
C GLY A 503 -1.29 33.35 -5.60
N LEU A 504 -1.19 32.07 -5.22
CA LEU A 504 -1.57 31.58 -3.89
C LEU A 504 -0.64 30.50 -3.32
N ALA A 505 -0.18 30.74 -2.10
CA ALA A 505 0.47 29.73 -1.26
C ALA A 505 -0.56 28.86 -0.49
N GLU A 506 -1.83 29.27 -0.45
CA GLU A 506 -2.91 28.63 0.30
C GLU A 506 -4.09 28.36 -0.64
N LEU A 507 -4.51 27.09 -0.74
CA LEU A 507 -5.57 26.64 -1.65
C LEU A 507 -6.81 26.20 -0.86
N CYS A 508 -7.96 26.73 -1.24
CA CYS A 508 -9.26 26.13 -0.92
C CYS A 508 -9.64 25.16 -2.04
N LEU A 509 -9.53 23.85 -1.80
CA LEU A 509 -9.93 22.79 -2.72
C LEU A 509 -11.43 22.49 -2.59
N HIS A 510 -12.14 22.51 -3.71
CA HIS A 510 -13.55 22.10 -3.80
C HIS A 510 -13.66 20.88 -4.71
N ALA A 511 -14.34 19.84 -4.22
CA ALA A 511 -14.57 18.60 -4.96
C ALA A 511 -15.95 18.62 -5.63
N SER A 512 -16.00 18.26 -6.91
CA SER A 512 -17.23 17.98 -7.64
C SER A 512 -17.19 16.58 -8.23
N ILE A 513 -18.36 15.94 -8.33
CA ILE A 513 -18.47 14.61 -8.96
C ILE A 513 -18.22 14.79 -10.45
N PRO A 514 -17.27 14.04 -11.05
CA PRO A 514 -16.96 14.17 -12.46
C PRO A 514 -18.12 13.62 -13.30
N HIS A 515 -18.41 14.28 -14.41
CA HIS A 515 -19.40 13.82 -15.39
C HIS A 515 -18.79 13.06 -16.58
N HIS A 516 -17.46 13.04 -16.68
CA HIS A 516 -16.74 12.60 -17.88
C HIS A 516 -15.86 11.34 -17.66
N PHE A 517 -15.75 10.85 -16.43
CA PHE A 517 -15.08 9.58 -16.13
C PHE A 517 -15.63 8.98 -14.83
N GLU A 518 -15.52 7.65 -14.70
CA GLU A 518 -15.76 6.93 -13.46
C GLU A 518 -14.57 6.01 -13.18
N LEU A 519 -13.96 6.17 -12.01
CA LEU A 519 -12.91 5.27 -11.54
C LEU A 519 -13.55 4.18 -10.68
N SER A 520 -13.23 2.94 -11.01
CA SER A 520 -13.63 1.75 -10.24
C SER A 520 -12.42 1.16 -9.50
N GLU A 521 -12.66 0.21 -8.61
CA GLU A 521 -11.58 -0.44 -7.88
C GLU A 521 -10.61 -1.16 -8.84
N ALA A 522 -9.32 -0.86 -8.72
CA ALA A 522 -8.24 -1.44 -9.53
C ALA A 522 -7.07 -1.85 -8.61
N ARG A 523 -7.08 -3.12 -8.16
CA ARG A 523 -6.09 -3.67 -7.21
C ARG A 523 -4.77 -4.10 -7.85
N GLY A 524 -4.55 -3.79 -9.13
CA GLY A 524 -3.42 -4.28 -9.90
C GLY A 524 -3.59 -5.75 -10.29
N ILE A 525 -2.52 -6.55 -10.13
CA ILE A 525 -2.49 -7.95 -10.56
C ILE A 525 -3.13 -8.88 -9.53
N ASN A 526 -4.01 -9.77 -9.99
CA ASN A 526 -4.45 -10.93 -9.24
C ASN A 526 -3.53 -12.11 -9.56
N SER A 527 -2.39 -12.19 -8.87
CA SER A 527 -1.37 -13.25 -9.06
C SER A 527 -1.95 -14.66 -8.98
N THR A 528 -3.05 -14.80 -8.26
CA THR A 528 -3.68 -16.07 -7.97
C THR A 528 -4.56 -16.57 -9.10
N LEU A 529 -5.25 -15.64 -9.76
CA LEU A 529 -6.00 -15.94 -10.98
C LEU A 529 -5.04 -16.14 -12.14
N ARG A 530 -4.00 -15.29 -12.24
CA ARG A 530 -2.93 -15.40 -13.25
C ARG A 530 -2.21 -16.76 -13.23
N ALA A 531 -1.94 -17.30 -12.03
CA ALA A 531 -1.25 -18.58 -11.88
C ALA A 531 -2.10 -19.80 -12.26
N ARG A 532 -3.43 -19.71 -12.26
CA ARG A 532 -4.32 -20.83 -12.60
C ARG A 532 -4.32 -21.17 -14.09
N LEU A 533 -3.97 -20.19 -14.93
CA LEU A 533 -4.09 -20.22 -16.39
C LEU A 533 -5.55 -20.43 -16.87
N PRO A 534 -5.90 -19.99 -18.09
CA PRO A 534 -7.21 -20.29 -18.66
C PRO A 534 -7.36 -21.78 -18.97
N ASN A 535 -8.59 -22.31 -18.84
CA ASN A 535 -8.92 -23.65 -19.32
C ASN A 535 -8.87 -23.67 -20.86
N LEU A 536 -8.38 -24.77 -21.41
CA LEU A 536 -8.30 -24.98 -22.86
C LEU A 536 -9.55 -25.76 -23.32
N ASP A 537 -10.72 -25.14 -23.19
CA ASP A 537 -12.01 -25.73 -23.60
C ASP A 537 -12.35 -25.32 -25.06
N CYS A 538 -11.36 -25.37 -25.96
CA CYS A 538 -11.54 -25.01 -27.36
C CYS A 538 -11.69 -26.26 -28.23
N SER A 539 -12.71 -26.27 -29.10
CA SER A 539 -12.70 -27.10 -30.32
C SER A 539 -11.64 -26.56 -31.29
N LEU A 540 -11.02 -27.42 -32.12
CA LEU A 540 -9.97 -27.01 -33.08
C LEU A 540 -10.37 -25.86 -34.03
N LEU A 541 -11.67 -25.62 -34.20
CA LEU A 541 -12.25 -24.52 -34.97
C LEU A 541 -12.09 -23.12 -34.32
N SER A 542 -11.90 -23.05 -33.00
CA SER A 542 -11.75 -21.77 -32.30
C SER A 542 -10.28 -21.35 -32.26
N LYS A 543 -9.96 -20.22 -32.89
CA LYS A 543 -8.60 -19.64 -32.93
C LYS A 543 -8.11 -19.14 -31.56
N CYS A 544 -9.01 -18.90 -30.61
CA CYS A 544 -8.66 -18.46 -29.26
C CYS A 544 -9.69 -18.88 -28.20
N THR A 545 -9.26 -18.97 -26.94
CA THR A 545 -10.17 -19.13 -25.78
C THR A 545 -10.78 -17.80 -25.37
N LYS A 546 -11.88 -17.86 -24.58
CA LYS A 546 -12.40 -16.68 -23.89
C LYS A 546 -11.30 -16.07 -23.00
N PRO A 547 -11.07 -14.74 -23.07
CA PRO A 547 -10.05 -14.09 -22.24
C PRO A 547 -10.48 -14.03 -20.77
N VAL A 548 -9.52 -14.18 -19.88
CA VAL A 548 -9.68 -14.03 -18.42
C VAL A 548 -8.90 -12.80 -17.97
N ILE A 549 -9.59 -11.82 -17.39
CA ILE A 549 -8.94 -10.60 -16.86
C ILE A 549 -8.24 -10.95 -15.54
N VAL A 550 -6.93 -10.80 -15.50
CA VAL A 550 -6.08 -11.13 -14.34
C VAL A 550 -5.46 -9.90 -13.68
N GLY A 551 -5.55 -8.73 -14.30
CA GLY A 551 -5.10 -7.48 -13.69
C GLY A 551 -5.82 -6.26 -14.22
N LYS A 552 -5.91 -5.22 -13.40
CA LYS A 552 -6.54 -3.93 -13.73
C LYS A 552 -5.78 -2.76 -13.11
N TRP A 553 -5.51 -1.74 -13.91
CA TRP A 553 -4.85 -0.49 -13.54
C TRP A 553 -5.50 0.70 -14.26
N TYR A 554 -5.19 1.90 -13.80
CA TYR A 554 -5.46 3.14 -14.54
C TYR A 554 -4.15 3.84 -14.88
N CYS A 555 -4.02 4.26 -16.13
CA CYS A 555 -2.90 5.02 -16.64
C CYS A 555 -3.34 6.47 -16.87
N PRO A 556 -2.84 7.46 -16.11
CA PRO A 556 -3.18 8.86 -16.36
C PRO A 556 -2.74 9.32 -17.75
N PHE A 557 -3.49 10.25 -18.36
CA PHE A 557 -3.27 10.73 -19.73
C PHE A 557 -1.84 11.21 -19.99
N MET A 558 -1.15 11.73 -18.97
CA MET A 558 0.21 12.27 -19.09
C MET A 558 1.27 11.24 -19.52
N PHE A 559 0.99 9.94 -19.38
CA PHE A 559 1.86 8.86 -19.84
C PHE A 559 1.48 8.31 -21.23
N VAL A 560 0.41 8.82 -21.84
CA VAL A 560 -0.06 8.45 -23.17
C VAL A 560 0.01 9.68 -24.07
N LYS A 561 0.50 9.54 -25.30
CA LYS A 561 0.51 10.61 -26.30
C LYS A 561 -0.43 10.24 -27.43
N GLU A 562 -1.54 10.97 -27.50
CA GLU A 562 -2.60 10.73 -28.48
C GLU A 562 -3.21 12.05 -28.95
N GLY A 563 -2.78 12.55 -30.11
CA GLY A 563 -3.26 13.81 -30.66
C GLY A 563 -2.85 15.03 -29.82
N ARG A 564 -3.70 16.06 -29.80
CA ARG A 564 -3.47 17.27 -29.01
C ARG A 564 -3.84 17.01 -27.54
N VAL A 565 -2.98 17.46 -26.62
CA VAL A 565 -3.13 17.25 -25.17
C VAL A 565 -4.50 17.73 -24.66
N ARG A 566 -4.97 18.89 -25.14
CA ARG A 566 -6.27 19.43 -24.74
C ARG A 566 -7.42 18.47 -25.05
N ASP A 567 -7.45 17.96 -26.27
CA ASP A 567 -8.50 17.05 -26.75
C ASP A 567 -8.40 15.70 -26.04
N GLN A 568 -7.17 15.26 -25.75
CA GLN A 568 -6.89 14.05 -25.00
C GLN A 568 -7.44 14.11 -23.57
N VAL A 569 -7.20 15.20 -22.84
CA VAL A 569 -7.70 15.39 -21.46
C VAL A 569 -9.23 15.43 -21.42
N GLU A 570 -9.86 16.02 -22.44
CA GLU A 570 -11.33 16.06 -22.56
C GLU A 570 -11.92 14.68 -22.82
N ARG A 571 -11.26 13.87 -23.65
CA ARG A 571 -11.75 12.54 -24.02
C ARG A 571 -11.43 11.48 -22.97
N SER A 572 -10.23 11.51 -22.38
CA SER A 572 -9.74 10.45 -21.50
C SER A 572 -8.66 10.97 -20.54
N LEU A 573 -9.06 11.47 -19.38
CA LEU A 573 -8.14 11.89 -18.31
C LEU A 573 -7.31 10.71 -17.76
N TYR A 574 -7.94 9.53 -17.70
CA TYR A 574 -7.30 8.25 -17.39
C TYR A 574 -7.53 7.29 -18.54
N TYR A 575 -6.72 6.26 -18.65
CA TYR A 575 -6.93 5.12 -19.54
C TYR A 575 -7.04 3.88 -18.66
N GLU A 576 -8.03 3.04 -18.92
CA GLU A 576 -8.14 1.75 -18.25
C GLU A 576 -7.17 0.77 -18.91
N MET A 577 -6.27 0.19 -18.12
CA MET A 577 -5.36 -0.86 -18.55
C MET A 577 -5.77 -2.18 -17.88
N THR A 578 -6.06 -3.19 -18.69
CA THR A 578 -6.36 -4.55 -18.19
C THR A 578 -5.35 -5.54 -18.75
N LEU A 579 -5.00 -6.56 -17.95
CA LEU A 579 -4.21 -7.69 -18.40
C LEU A 579 -5.13 -8.90 -18.54
N GLU A 580 -5.23 -9.43 -19.74
CA GLU A 580 -6.02 -10.62 -20.08
C GLU A 580 -5.11 -11.81 -20.36
N GLN A 581 -5.50 -13.01 -19.92
CA GLN A 581 -4.88 -14.27 -20.30
C GLN A 581 -5.82 -15.05 -21.24
N ARG A 582 -5.27 -15.61 -22.31
CA ARG A 582 -5.98 -16.53 -23.20
C ARG A 582 -5.02 -17.46 -23.92
N TRP A 583 -5.54 -18.59 -24.42
CA TRP A 583 -4.84 -19.43 -25.36
C TRP A 583 -5.14 -18.96 -26.78
N GLU A 584 -4.11 -18.78 -27.59
CA GLU A 584 -4.23 -18.47 -29.01
C GLU A 584 -3.57 -19.56 -29.85
N GLN A 585 -4.21 -19.90 -30.96
CA GLN A 585 -3.70 -20.88 -31.91
C GLN A 585 -2.47 -20.31 -32.64
N ALA A 586 -1.31 -20.89 -32.36
CA ALA A 586 -0.05 -20.53 -33.01
C ALA A 586 0.17 -21.29 -34.32
N TYR A 587 -0.38 -22.51 -34.42
CA TYR A 587 -0.20 -23.37 -35.59
C TYR A 587 -1.29 -24.44 -35.68
N THR A 588 -1.61 -24.84 -36.91
CA THR A 588 -2.50 -25.96 -37.23
C THR A 588 -1.90 -26.79 -38.34
N CYS A 589 -2.00 -28.11 -38.24
CA CYS A 589 -1.60 -29.02 -39.31
C CYS A 589 -2.58 -30.16 -39.46
N LYS A 590 -2.83 -30.58 -40.69
CA LYS A 590 -3.67 -31.73 -41.02
C LYS A 590 -2.79 -32.87 -41.50
N LYS A 591 -3.25 -34.11 -41.28
CA LYS A 591 -2.54 -35.33 -41.68
C LYS A 591 -2.14 -35.38 -43.17
N SER A 592 -2.87 -34.68 -44.03
CA SER A 592 -2.58 -34.56 -45.47
C SER A 592 -1.41 -33.64 -45.82
N ASP A 593 -0.86 -32.87 -44.87
CA ASP A 593 0.25 -31.96 -45.12
C ASP A 593 1.58 -32.73 -45.22
N GLU A 594 2.29 -32.57 -46.33
CA GLU A 594 3.55 -33.27 -46.64
C GLU A 594 4.71 -32.97 -45.65
N ASN A 595 4.55 -31.95 -44.79
CA ASN A 595 5.56 -31.46 -43.85
C ASN A 595 5.77 -32.33 -42.60
N LEU A 596 4.95 -33.37 -42.39
CA LEU A 596 5.03 -34.30 -41.24
C LEU A 596 5.95 -35.51 -41.47
N ARG A 597 6.97 -35.38 -42.34
CA ARG A 597 7.97 -36.46 -42.51
C ARG A 597 8.84 -36.68 -41.27
N THR A 598 8.84 -35.75 -40.31
CA THR A 598 9.72 -35.76 -39.13
C THR A 598 8.90 -35.72 -37.83
N ASP A 599 9.36 -36.39 -36.77
CA ASP A 599 8.69 -36.50 -35.45
C ASP A 599 8.63 -35.18 -34.65
N SER A 600 9.03 -34.06 -35.26
CA SER A 600 9.00 -32.73 -34.65
C SER A 600 8.72 -31.61 -35.65
N VAL A 601 7.84 -30.67 -35.28
CA VAL A 601 7.52 -29.46 -36.04
C VAL A 601 8.11 -28.25 -35.33
N THR A 602 8.83 -27.39 -36.06
CA THR A 602 9.36 -26.12 -35.53
C THR A 602 8.52 -24.96 -36.05
N ILE A 603 7.93 -24.17 -35.15
CA ILE A 603 7.10 -23.00 -35.49
C ILE A 603 7.81 -21.73 -35.02
N GLU A 604 7.87 -20.72 -35.88
CA GLU A 604 8.33 -19.39 -35.47
C GLU A 604 7.17 -18.62 -34.85
N VAL A 605 7.31 -18.28 -33.56
CA VAL A 605 6.31 -17.48 -32.84
C VAL A 605 6.89 -16.10 -32.55
N GLU A 606 6.18 -15.04 -32.97
CA GLU A 606 6.48 -13.65 -32.58
C GLU A 606 6.14 -13.47 -31.10
N LYS A 607 7.12 -13.05 -30.29
CA LYS A 607 6.93 -12.90 -28.83
C LYS A 607 6.02 -11.75 -28.45
N GLU A 608 6.00 -10.71 -29.26
CA GLU A 608 5.37 -9.43 -28.97
C GLU A 608 4.59 -8.96 -30.19
N GLU A 609 3.33 -8.62 -30.01
CA GLU A 609 2.50 -8.03 -31.06
C GLU A 609 1.73 -6.83 -30.52
N VAL A 610 1.71 -5.75 -31.27
CA VAL A 610 0.99 -4.52 -30.90
C VAL A 610 -0.06 -4.20 -31.95
N PHE A 611 -1.26 -3.84 -31.53
CA PHE A 611 -2.32 -3.35 -32.40
C PHE A 611 -2.87 -2.02 -31.91
N ILE A 612 -2.92 -1.02 -32.80
CA ILE A 612 -3.57 0.26 -32.53
C ILE A 612 -5.05 0.15 -32.92
N ALA A 613 -5.92 0.67 -32.04
CA ALA A 613 -7.38 0.55 -32.15
C ALA A 613 -7.87 -0.90 -32.31
N GLY A 614 -7.05 -1.89 -31.92
CA GLY A 614 -7.35 -3.32 -32.05
C GLY A 614 -7.36 -3.88 -33.47
N MET A 615 -7.04 -3.08 -34.50
CA MET A 615 -7.11 -3.50 -35.90
C MET A 615 -5.79 -3.33 -36.65
N CYS A 616 -5.03 -2.28 -36.37
CA CYS A 616 -3.84 -1.95 -37.13
C CYS A 616 -2.60 -2.49 -36.42
N LYS A 617 -1.96 -3.55 -36.97
CA LYS A 617 -0.68 -4.04 -36.45
C LYS A 617 0.33 -2.89 -36.49
N ALA A 618 0.88 -2.56 -35.34
CA ALA A 618 1.84 -1.48 -35.18
C ALA A 618 3.23 -2.06 -34.94
N MET A 619 4.23 -1.39 -35.48
CA MET A 619 5.62 -1.68 -35.17
C MET A 619 6.15 -0.61 -34.21
N CYS A 620 7.08 -1.03 -33.35
CA CYS A 620 7.82 -0.16 -32.47
C CYS A 620 9.29 -0.59 -32.50
N SER A 621 10.20 0.37 -32.58
CA SER A 621 11.63 0.14 -32.38
C SER A 621 12.03 0.77 -31.05
N GLU A 622 12.48 -0.04 -30.09
CA GLU A 622 13.00 0.42 -28.80
C GLU A 622 14.23 1.33 -28.95
N LYS A 623 14.89 1.32 -30.11
CA LYS A 623 16.00 2.24 -30.41
C LYS A 623 15.53 3.66 -30.72
N ASN A 624 14.22 3.88 -30.85
CA ASN A 624 13.60 5.16 -31.19
C ASN A 624 12.84 5.75 -30.00
N VAL A 625 13.38 5.63 -28.78
CA VAL A 625 12.89 6.44 -27.65
C VAL A 625 13.23 7.90 -27.97
N THR A 626 12.21 8.75 -28.07
CA THR A 626 12.40 10.18 -28.28
C THR A 626 13.04 10.81 -27.04
N ASP A 627 13.71 11.95 -27.18
CA ASP A 627 14.39 12.65 -26.07
C ASP A 627 13.44 12.98 -24.90
N ASP A 628 12.13 13.02 -25.15
CA ASP A 628 11.10 13.23 -24.13
C ASP A 628 10.66 11.94 -23.40
N GLY A 629 11.28 10.79 -23.69
CA GLY A 629 11.03 9.51 -23.03
C GLY A 629 9.76 8.79 -23.52
N VAL A 630 9.32 9.05 -24.76
CA VAL A 630 8.13 8.43 -25.35
C VAL A 630 8.53 7.36 -26.36
N ILE A 631 7.83 6.23 -26.30
CA ILE A 631 7.92 5.12 -27.24
C ILE A 631 6.70 5.20 -28.16
N TRP A 632 6.92 5.42 -29.45
CA TRP A 632 5.86 5.53 -30.45
C TRP A 632 5.57 4.19 -31.11
N PHE A 633 4.30 3.79 -31.05
CA PHE A 633 3.74 2.69 -31.82
C PHE A 633 3.06 3.30 -33.04
N THR A 634 3.50 2.93 -34.24
CA THR A 634 2.95 3.45 -35.49
C THR A 634 2.48 2.30 -36.38
N SER A 635 1.31 2.46 -36.96
CA SER A 635 0.83 1.60 -38.04
C SER A 635 1.06 2.28 -39.38
N TYR A 636 1.69 1.58 -40.33
CA TYR A 636 1.76 2.02 -41.72
C TYR A 636 0.49 1.55 -42.44
N GLY A 637 -0.34 2.49 -42.88
CA GLY A 637 -1.50 2.17 -43.70
C GLY A 637 -1.07 1.61 -45.05
N THR A 638 -1.78 0.60 -45.54
CA THR A 638 -1.73 0.13 -46.93
C THR A 638 -2.04 1.30 -47.87
N GLU A 639 -1.30 1.33 -48.98
CA GLU A 639 -1.31 2.33 -50.06
C GLU A 639 -2.62 3.11 -50.22
N GLY A 640 -2.61 4.39 -49.82
CA GLY A 640 -3.75 5.28 -49.99
C GLY A 640 -3.81 6.47 -49.03
N GLY A 641 -2.77 7.31 -48.99
CA GLY A 641 -2.89 8.75 -48.70
C GLY A 641 -3.59 9.21 -47.40
N GLY A 642 -3.56 8.45 -46.31
CA GLY A 642 -4.04 8.88 -44.98
C GLY A 642 -2.97 8.61 -43.93
N GLY A 643 -2.54 9.66 -43.21
CA GLY A 643 -1.46 9.58 -42.22
C GLY A 643 -1.65 8.44 -41.22
N GLY A 644 -0.60 7.64 -41.01
CA GLY A 644 -0.63 6.47 -40.14
C GLY A 644 -1.10 6.80 -38.72
N LEU A 645 -1.88 5.90 -38.11
CA LEU A 645 -2.28 6.00 -36.71
C LEU A 645 -1.06 5.76 -35.83
N GLY A 646 -0.78 6.71 -34.93
CA GLY A 646 0.32 6.65 -33.97
C GLY A 646 -0.19 6.82 -32.55
N LEU A 647 0.29 5.99 -31.64
CA LEU A 647 0.06 6.11 -30.20
C LEU A 647 1.41 6.09 -29.49
N GLY A 648 1.69 7.07 -28.65
CA GLY A 648 2.90 7.10 -27.83
C GLY A 648 2.61 6.64 -26.41
N LEU A 649 3.47 5.79 -25.86
CA LEU A 649 3.50 5.48 -24.43
C LEU A 649 4.81 5.97 -23.84
N ARG A 650 4.77 6.61 -22.68
CA ARG A 650 5.98 6.93 -21.94
C ARG A 650 6.71 5.66 -21.48
N VAL A 651 8.03 5.72 -21.41
CA VAL A 651 8.90 4.58 -21.04
C VAL A 651 8.50 3.94 -19.72
N GLU A 652 8.04 4.74 -18.74
CA GLU A 652 7.63 4.26 -17.42
C GLU A 652 6.50 3.21 -17.50
N VAL A 653 5.57 3.38 -18.46
CA VAL A 653 4.42 2.49 -18.66
C VAL A 653 4.84 1.20 -19.36
N VAL A 654 5.73 1.30 -20.36
CA VAL A 654 6.26 0.12 -21.07
C VAL A 654 7.16 -0.72 -20.17
N GLU A 655 8.03 -0.10 -19.39
CA GLU A 655 8.85 -0.76 -18.37
C GLU A 655 7.98 -1.49 -17.35
N ARG A 656 6.87 -0.86 -16.91
CA ARG A 656 5.95 -1.51 -15.98
C ARG A 656 5.30 -2.74 -16.60
N MET A 657 4.84 -2.68 -17.85
CA MET A 657 4.26 -3.85 -18.52
C MET A 657 5.27 -4.99 -18.63
N LYS A 658 6.50 -4.70 -19.08
CA LYS A 658 7.56 -5.71 -19.19
C LYS A 658 7.92 -6.31 -17.85
N TRP A 659 8.04 -5.50 -16.81
CA TRP A 659 8.30 -5.98 -15.46
C TRP A 659 7.22 -6.95 -14.97
N GLU A 660 5.93 -6.65 -15.21
CA GLU A 660 4.82 -7.56 -14.88
C GLU A 660 4.87 -8.85 -15.70
N GLN A 661 5.28 -8.80 -16.95
CA GLN A 661 5.43 -9.97 -17.82
C GLN A 661 6.58 -10.87 -17.37
N GLU A 662 7.76 -10.29 -17.11
CA GLU A 662 8.95 -11.00 -16.63
C GLU A 662 8.69 -11.67 -15.27
N ARG A 663 8.00 -10.97 -14.37
CA ARG A 663 7.54 -11.52 -13.10
C ARG A 663 6.58 -12.71 -13.28
N GLY A 664 5.80 -12.72 -14.36
CA GLY A 664 4.92 -13.82 -14.75
C GLY A 664 5.62 -14.96 -15.48
N GLY A 665 6.95 -14.90 -15.65
CA GLY A 665 7.74 -15.94 -16.32
C GLY A 665 7.98 -15.69 -17.81
N TRP A 666 7.48 -14.59 -18.39
CA TRP A 666 7.80 -14.22 -19.76
C TRP A 666 9.30 -13.89 -19.87
N LYS A 667 9.95 -14.35 -20.94
CA LYS A 667 11.39 -14.17 -21.12
C LYS A 667 11.68 -13.14 -22.20
N ASN A 668 12.15 -11.98 -21.77
CA ASN A 668 12.74 -11.00 -22.65
C ASN A 668 14.00 -11.59 -23.30
N GLY A 669 14.11 -11.52 -24.63
CA GLY A 669 15.24 -12.08 -25.36
C GLY A 669 15.51 -11.29 -26.62
N LYS A 670 16.75 -11.33 -27.11
CA LYS A 670 17.18 -10.55 -28.29
C LYS A 670 16.40 -10.90 -29.56
N ASP A 671 15.91 -12.13 -29.66
CA ASP A 671 15.18 -12.61 -30.82
C ASP A 671 13.67 -12.36 -30.68
N PHE A 672 13.15 -11.55 -31.62
CA PHE A 672 11.73 -11.19 -31.74
C PHE A 672 10.86 -12.39 -32.16
N LYS A 673 11.42 -13.30 -32.96
CA LYS A 673 10.84 -14.58 -33.33
C LYS A 673 11.63 -15.70 -32.67
N VAL A 674 10.92 -16.66 -32.06
CA VAL A 674 11.57 -17.83 -31.45
C VAL A 674 11.04 -19.11 -32.08
N PRO A 675 11.94 -20.03 -32.51
CA PRO A 675 11.54 -21.35 -32.95
C PRO A 675 11.07 -22.18 -31.74
N VAL A 676 9.84 -22.64 -31.81
CA VAL A 676 9.22 -23.55 -30.85
C VAL A 676 9.16 -24.93 -31.48
N LYS A 677 9.86 -25.90 -30.89
CA LYS A 677 9.82 -27.31 -31.32
C LYS A 677 8.68 -28.04 -30.61
N ILE A 678 7.80 -28.67 -31.38
CA ILE A 678 6.72 -29.53 -30.90
C ILE A 678 7.06 -30.96 -31.26
N GLU A 679 7.13 -31.84 -30.27
CA GLU A 679 7.39 -33.26 -30.47
C GLU A 679 6.06 -34.04 -30.42
N SER A 680 5.86 -34.94 -31.38
CA SER A 680 4.68 -35.81 -31.39
C SER A 680 4.92 -37.02 -30.49
N HIS A 681 4.22 -37.11 -29.35
CA HIS A 681 4.26 -38.29 -28.48
C HIS A 681 3.24 -39.39 -28.87
N LYS A 682 2.40 -39.15 -29.88
CA LYS A 682 1.41 -40.10 -30.41
C LYS A 682 1.88 -40.73 -31.73
N ARG A 683 1.54 -42.00 -31.95
CA ARG A 683 1.83 -42.70 -33.22
C ARG A 683 1.04 -42.06 -34.37
N LYS A 684 1.63 -42.00 -35.57
CA LYS A 684 1.04 -41.39 -36.80
C LYS A 684 -0.36 -41.93 -37.18
N GLU A 685 -0.76 -43.07 -36.63
CA GLU A 685 -2.01 -43.75 -36.94
C GLU A 685 -3.22 -43.22 -36.13
N GLU A 686 -3.01 -42.42 -35.08
CA GLU A 686 -4.03 -42.11 -34.07
C GLU A 686 -4.60 -40.67 -34.10
N TRP A 687 -4.30 -39.86 -35.12
CA TRP A 687 -4.80 -38.47 -35.23
C TRP A 687 -4.94 -37.99 -36.68
N ASN A 688 -5.78 -36.97 -36.89
CA ASN A 688 -6.12 -36.34 -38.17
C ASN A 688 -5.79 -34.84 -38.21
N GLU A 689 -5.91 -34.11 -37.10
CA GLU A 689 -5.60 -32.69 -37.01
C GLU A 689 -4.86 -32.33 -35.70
N LEU A 690 -3.86 -31.46 -35.82
CA LEU A 690 -3.04 -30.94 -34.72
C LEU A 690 -3.28 -29.44 -34.58
N GLY A 691 -3.71 -29.00 -33.40
CA GLY A 691 -3.74 -27.60 -33.01
C GLY A 691 -2.70 -27.30 -31.94
N CYS A 692 -1.80 -26.35 -32.20
CA CYS A 692 -0.88 -25.80 -31.22
C CYS A 692 -1.38 -24.46 -30.70
N TYR A 693 -1.48 -24.35 -29.38
CA TYR A 693 -1.93 -23.15 -28.69
C TYR A 693 -0.82 -22.62 -27.78
N VAL A 694 -0.57 -21.32 -27.85
CA VAL A 694 0.36 -20.61 -26.97
C VAL A 694 -0.43 -19.75 -26.00
N LEU A 695 0.03 -19.65 -24.75
CA LEU A 695 -0.53 -18.69 -23.82
C LEU A 695 -0.15 -17.27 -24.24
N VAL A 696 -1.15 -16.42 -24.41
CA VAL A 696 -0.98 -15.00 -24.70
C VAL A 696 -1.51 -14.20 -23.52
N GLU A 697 -0.67 -13.29 -23.04
CA GLU A 697 -1.08 -12.25 -22.11
C GLU A 697 -1.19 -10.92 -22.84
N ARG A 698 -2.38 -10.33 -22.85
CA ARG A 698 -2.71 -9.13 -23.60
C ARG A 698 -2.98 -7.98 -22.66
N PHE A 699 -2.21 -6.90 -22.77
CA PHE A 699 -2.59 -5.62 -22.19
C PHE A 699 -3.57 -4.91 -23.11
N ASN A 700 -4.76 -4.58 -22.61
CA ASN A 700 -5.72 -3.74 -23.32
C ASN A 700 -5.75 -2.35 -22.71
N PHE A 701 -5.47 -1.34 -23.53
CA PHE A 701 -5.63 0.07 -23.19
C PHE A 701 -6.95 0.60 -23.73
N ARG A 702 -7.86 0.96 -22.83
CA ARG A 702 -9.16 1.57 -23.16
C ARG A 702 -9.20 3.02 -22.71
N ARG A 703 -9.81 3.86 -23.53
CA ARG A 703 -10.19 5.22 -23.13
C ARG A 703 -11.38 5.14 -22.17
N MET A 704 -11.63 6.20 -21.39
CA MET A 704 -12.75 6.23 -20.44
C MET A 704 -14.13 6.15 -21.11
N ASP A 705 -14.23 6.49 -22.41
CA ASP A 705 -15.43 6.28 -23.23
C ASP A 705 -15.65 4.81 -23.64
N GLY A 706 -14.76 3.90 -23.24
CA GLY A 706 -14.81 2.46 -23.52
C GLY A 706 -14.12 2.04 -24.83
N SER A 707 -13.73 2.99 -25.68
CA SER A 707 -13.05 2.72 -26.95
C SER A 707 -11.64 2.18 -26.73
N LEU A 708 -11.22 1.24 -27.59
CA LEU A 708 -9.89 0.64 -27.51
C LEU A 708 -8.85 1.57 -28.15
N ALA A 709 -7.78 1.87 -27.41
CA ALA A 709 -6.66 2.68 -27.89
C ALA A 709 -5.55 1.79 -28.47
N MET A 710 -5.14 0.76 -27.73
CA MET A 710 -4.07 -0.16 -28.12
C MET A 710 -4.22 -1.50 -27.41
N THR A 711 -3.73 -2.57 -28.04
CA THR A 711 -3.46 -3.86 -27.40
C THR A 711 -1.99 -4.23 -27.55
N TYR A 712 -1.41 -4.82 -26.52
CA TYR A 712 -0.03 -5.30 -26.51
C TYR A 712 0.00 -6.74 -26.01
N ASP A 713 0.34 -7.66 -26.91
CA ASP A 713 0.33 -9.09 -26.69
C ASP A 713 1.73 -9.60 -26.38
N PHE A 714 1.83 -10.42 -25.34
CA PHE A 714 3.03 -11.14 -24.94
C PHE A 714 2.77 -12.64 -25.04
N LYS A 715 3.43 -13.31 -25.98
CA LYS A 715 3.31 -14.75 -26.21
C LYS A 715 4.32 -15.50 -25.37
N HIS A 716 3.85 -16.35 -24.46
CA HIS A 716 4.67 -17.15 -23.55
C HIS A 716 5.12 -18.42 -24.26
N THR A 717 6.22 -18.35 -25.00
CA THR A 717 6.75 -19.48 -25.81
C THR A 717 7.17 -20.72 -25.02
N HIS A 718 7.19 -20.64 -23.68
CA HIS A 718 7.42 -21.78 -22.79
C HIS A 718 6.11 -22.41 -22.28
N GLN A 719 4.95 -21.81 -22.57
CA GLN A 719 3.63 -22.28 -22.17
C GLN A 719 2.82 -22.60 -23.43
N ILE A 720 2.95 -23.84 -23.88
CA ILE A 720 2.31 -24.36 -25.09
C ILE A 720 1.45 -25.56 -24.71
N LYS A 721 0.28 -25.65 -25.34
CA LYS A 721 -0.58 -26.83 -25.28
C LYS A 721 -0.89 -27.31 -26.68
N THR A 722 -0.96 -28.63 -26.84
CA THR A 722 -1.34 -29.26 -28.10
C THR A 722 -2.67 -30.00 -27.92
N ILE A 723 -3.55 -29.85 -28.90
CA ILE A 723 -4.79 -30.63 -29.03
C ILE A 723 -4.62 -31.52 -30.26
N TRP A 724 -4.95 -32.81 -30.08
CA TRP A 724 -4.88 -33.84 -31.12
C TRP A 724 -6.28 -34.40 -31.28
N GLU A 725 -6.87 -34.28 -32.47
CA GLU A 725 -8.13 -34.94 -32.86
C GLU A 725 -7.88 -36.10 -33.83
#